data_AF-A0A7Y5GY60-F1
#
_entry.id   AF-A0A7Y5GY60-F1
#
_cell.length_a   1.000
_cell.length_b   1.000
_cell.length_c   1.000
_cell.angle_alpha   90.00
_cell.angle_beta   90.00
_cell.angle_gamma   90.00
#
_symmetry.space_group_name_H-M   'P 1'
#
loop_
_entity.id
_entity.type
_entity.pdbx_description
1 polymer ?
#
loop_
_entity_poly.entity_id
_entity_poly.type
_entity_poly.pdbx_seq_one_letter_code
_entity_poly.pdbx_strand_id
1 'polypeptide(L)'
;MKLHRLMTATFVFTMVAAGCAENMETADPTPNPESPSGELAQEANFDNLLPAYELPREKKIPGKSDSYDDYRLANPQWYAITDKPTGNFTYRHMKEWEPMQILYTTYSDGMPGDPQVATTIRDIVVQTVKEANTKVGVIYETTTAKNDLNSRLLAGGLTQTQINSMVSFVNIKNDTIWHIDYGPVPIVKDDNKIAFGDFRYYHQRLQDDAIPTLMGFHHNINTFRMNVKTEGGNFQGDGEGTCYVSQRGLQYAGMTAAQFKQVWSDYLACSNQLVVLKDITDDSTGHIDMFFKLVNKNLAIVGEYKSPYVSDAVNEQRMDDNETLLKATTVAGGGKVSVLRMPFPSKSSGIPRTYLNSTFVNNVNLWPIYAATGTKASEAEALQVWKTALPNYKHIGIICDKIALYSGTIHCITRTIPNGTLSPWIGNGTCVSGMCQAPALGYTGECNANIPCKGPDWQCVCDDCNYCDGTSPPQSCENACGGQAPGGCYCDTLCKQYNDCCPDYDQFCSAGASSCQGKCGGQATSGCKCDAACVQNNNCCADYQQFCACQPQCTGKQCGPDGCGGECGICSVNQICTPAGACQDVCVPKCGGLECGPDGCGGTCGTCGANETCMAGQCQCVPNCSGKECGPDGCGGTCGECLGNEVCSPASQCVCVPNCNGKECGADGCGGTCGVCGMNEACTAAGQCEVQVAECVITGCNNELCKAEDTASVCIADPCNYCLKYSECGNFGTNGTCAWKSTAQLKNCLQHCKPPVKRCKTNSDCPSGTLCGCGSNPYDPNFSGCFLQCM
;
A
#
# COMPACT_ATOMS: atom_id res chain seq x y z
N MET A 1 -82.33 9.20 20.28
CA MET A 1 -82.60 10.66 20.34
C MET A 1 -81.28 11.41 20.47
N LYS A 2 -81.23 12.61 19.87
CA LYS A 2 -80.65 13.88 20.39
C LYS A 2 -79.51 13.78 21.43
N LEU A 3 -78.28 14.20 21.05
CA LEU A 3 -77.65 15.52 21.33
C LEU A 3 -76.86 15.54 22.67
N HIS A 4 -75.72 16.23 22.81
CA HIS A 4 -74.90 16.96 21.83
C HIS A 4 -73.43 17.11 22.33
N ARG A 5 -72.55 17.53 21.41
CA ARG A 5 -71.41 18.49 21.51
C ARG A 5 -70.80 18.92 22.87
N LEU A 6 -69.56 19.42 22.95
CA LEU A 6 -68.34 19.45 22.10
C LEU A 6 -67.35 20.41 22.78
N MET A 7 -66.06 20.06 22.91
CA MET A 7 -64.96 21.03 22.95
C MET A 7 -63.61 20.34 22.68
N THR A 8 -62.59 21.13 22.33
CA THR A 8 -61.41 20.72 21.57
C THR A 8 -60.08 21.07 22.27
N ALA A 9 -59.00 20.50 21.73
CA ALA A 9 -57.59 20.83 21.95
C ALA A 9 -56.95 20.33 23.27
N THR A 10 -55.67 19.96 23.32
CA THR A 10 -54.70 19.58 22.24
C THR A 10 -53.56 18.78 22.89
N PHE A 11 -53.09 17.71 22.24
CA PHE A 11 -51.81 16.99 22.42
C PHE A 11 -51.08 17.07 23.79
N VAL A 12 -50.94 15.93 24.46
CA VAL A 12 -49.70 15.12 24.45
C VAL A 12 -50.11 13.65 24.47
N PHE A 13 -49.51 12.79 23.64
CA PHE A 13 -49.77 11.35 23.69
C PHE A 13 -48.65 10.62 24.46
N THR A 14 -49.11 9.82 25.43
CA THR A 14 -48.51 8.71 26.18
C THR A 14 -47.09 8.24 25.78
N MET A 15 -46.14 8.06 26.71
CA MET A 15 -46.14 7.18 27.91
C MET A 15 -46.07 5.67 27.63
N VAL A 16 -45.13 5.02 28.35
CA VAL A 16 -45.26 3.77 29.14
C VAL A 16 -45.73 2.50 28.37
N ALA A 17 -44.96 1.43 28.21
CA ALA A 17 -44.05 0.69 29.13
C ALA A 17 -44.77 -0.16 30.21
N ALA A 18 -44.01 -0.98 30.93
CA ALA A 18 -44.44 -2.04 31.87
C ALA A 18 -45.19 -3.23 31.21
N GLY A 19 -44.77 -4.50 31.33
CA GLY A 19 -43.51 -5.06 31.85
C GLY A 19 -43.67 -6.04 33.03
N CYS A 20 -42.52 -6.60 33.46
CA CYS A 20 -42.36 -7.52 34.62
C CYS A 20 -43.04 -8.90 34.45
N ALA A 21 -42.64 -9.98 35.13
CA ALA A 21 -41.64 -10.26 36.19
C ALA A 21 -41.23 -11.74 36.07
N GLU A 22 -40.20 -12.34 36.68
CA GLU A 22 -38.98 -11.98 37.46
C GLU A 22 -38.08 -13.25 37.39
N ASN A 23 -36.78 -13.32 37.68
CA ASN A 23 -35.92 -12.71 38.71
C ASN A 23 -34.51 -12.47 38.05
N MET A 24 -33.63 -11.52 38.41
CA MET A 24 -33.03 -11.17 39.73
C MET A 24 -32.22 -12.35 40.32
N GLU A 25 -30.96 -12.24 40.77
CA GLU A 25 -30.02 -11.14 41.13
C GLU A 25 -28.55 -11.61 40.86
N THR A 26 -27.40 -10.88 40.98
CA THR A 26 -26.88 -9.48 41.08
C THR A 26 -25.33 -9.57 40.85
N ALA A 27 -24.48 -8.55 40.59
CA ALA A 27 -24.57 -7.14 40.18
C ALA A 27 -23.19 -6.67 39.61
N ASP A 28 -23.15 -5.54 38.89
CA ASP A 28 -21.94 -4.79 38.47
C ASP A 28 -21.47 -3.84 39.62
N PRO A 29 -20.26 -3.22 39.60
CA PRO A 29 -20.10 -1.97 38.85
C PRO A 29 -18.74 -1.74 38.15
N THR A 30 -18.81 -1.35 36.89
CA THR A 30 -17.78 -0.59 36.16
C THR A 30 -17.60 0.84 36.69
N PRO A 31 -16.53 1.54 36.27
CA PRO A 31 -16.65 2.98 36.01
C PRO A 31 -16.07 3.42 34.66
N ASN A 32 -16.79 4.28 33.95
CA ASN A 32 -16.33 5.00 32.75
C ASN A 32 -17.09 6.33 32.58
N PRO A 33 -16.39 7.47 32.51
CA PRO A 33 -16.77 8.61 31.65
C PRO A 33 -15.53 9.27 30.98
N GLU A 34 -15.57 10.06 29.90
CA GLU A 34 -16.57 10.54 28.90
C GLU A 34 -15.72 11.06 27.68
N SER A 35 -16.04 10.80 26.40
CA SER A 35 -16.88 11.59 25.44
C SER A 35 -16.47 13.08 25.23
N PRO A 36 -16.76 13.77 24.09
CA PRO A 36 -17.47 13.41 22.84
C PRO A 36 -16.56 13.44 21.57
N SER A 37 -16.84 12.93 20.35
CA SER A 37 -17.98 12.39 19.57
C SER A 37 -18.54 13.29 18.45
N GLY A 38 -18.42 12.85 17.19
CA GLY A 38 -18.96 13.48 15.96
C GLY A 38 -17.93 13.50 14.82
N GLU A 39 -18.21 13.14 13.56
CA GLU A 39 -19.45 12.62 12.95
C GLU A 39 -19.12 11.62 11.81
N LEU A 40 -20.15 10.92 11.29
CA LEU A 40 -20.05 9.68 10.51
C LEU A 40 -19.39 9.82 9.12
N ALA A 41 -18.43 8.92 8.83
CA ALA A 41 -18.08 8.50 7.47
C ALA A 41 -18.64 7.09 7.21
N GLN A 42 -19.12 6.82 6.00
CA GLN A 42 -19.60 5.47 5.63
C GLN A 42 -18.42 4.51 5.46
N GLU A 43 -18.52 3.33 6.07
CA GLU A 43 -17.56 2.24 5.92
C GLU A 43 -17.57 1.71 4.48
N ALA A 44 -16.56 2.08 3.69
CA ALA A 44 -16.23 1.35 2.49
C ALA A 44 -15.60 0.00 2.89
N ASN A 45 -16.04 -1.10 2.27
CA ASN A 45 -15.49 -2.42 2.55
C ASN A 45 -14.08 -2.52 1.93
N PHE A 46 -13.04 -2.44 2.77
CA PHE A 46 -11.65 -2.37 2.36
C PHE A 46 -10.93 -3.73 2.26
N ASP A 47 -11.60 -4.85 2.50
CA ASP A 47 -11.01 -6.21 2.57
C ASP A 47 -10.35 -6.71 1.26
N ASN A 48 -10.44 -5.94 0.17
CA ASN A 48 -9.96 -6.32 -1.18
C ASN A 48 -8.88 -5.39 -1.77
N LEU A 49 -8.29 -4.48 -0.98
CA LEU A 49 -7.10 -3.75 -1.41
C LEU A 49 -5.82 -4.57 -1.14
N LEU A 50 -4.68 -4.17 -1.72
CA LEU A 50 -3.39 -4.62 -1.21
C LEU A 50 -3.32 -4.28 0.29
N PRO A 51 -2.88 -5.21 1.17
CA PRO A 51 -2.89 -5.00 2.61
C PRO A 51 -1.91 -3.89 2.97
N ALA A 52 -2.45 -2.67 3.10
CA ALA A 52 -1.73 -1.46 3.44
C ALA A 52 -1.35 -1.45 4.93
N TYR A 53 -0.43 -2.34 5.30
CA TYR A 53 0.46 -2.19 6.45
C TYR A 53 -0.18 -1.78 7.79
N GLU A 54 -1.26 -2.45 8.21
CA GLU A 54 -1.21 -2.95 9.57
C GLU A 54 -0.31 -4.19 9.59
N LEU A 55 0.80 -4.10 10.30
CA LEU A 55 1.44 -5.27 10.89
C LEU A 55 0.68 -5.60 12.18
N PRO A 56 -0.27 -6.56 12.20
CA PRO A 56 -0.41 -7.32 13.42
C PRO A 56 0.97 -7.93 13.70
N ARG A 57 1.48 -7.79 14.94
CA ARG A 57 2.65 -8.58 15.38
C ARG A 57 2.43 -10.02 14.93
N GLU A 58 3.45 -10.68 14.38
CA GLU A 58 3.41 -12.10 14.01
C GLU A 58 2.71 -12.88 15.13
N LYS A 59 1.44 -13.23 14.93
CA LYS A 59 0.54 -13.56 16.05
C LYS A 59 0.67 -15.04 16.39
N LYS A 60 1.92 -15.46 16.63
CA LYS A 60 2.30 -16.77 17.17
C LYS A 60 1.34 -17.10 18.30
N ILE A 61 0.45 -18.05 18.04
CA ILE A 61 -0.46 -18.58 19.04
C ILE A 61 0.41 -19.51 19.91
N PRO A 62 0.69 -19.19 21.19
CA PRO A 62 1.65 -19.97 21.95
C PRO A 62 1.19 -21.42 22.07
N GLY A 63 2.05 -22.36 21.64
CA GLY A 63 1.72 -23.79 21.61
C GLY A 63 0.83 -24.25 20.46
N LYS A 64 0.62 -23.44 19.42
CA LYS A 64 0.00 -23.89 18.16
C LYS A 64 0.73 -23.33 16.94
N SER A 65 1.06 -24.20 16.01
CA SER A 65 1.10 -23.86 14.59
C SER A 65 -0.21 -23.18 14.19
N ASP A 66 -0.14 -22.16 13.33
CA ASP A 66 -1.28 -21.85 12.49
C ASP A 66 -1.30 -22.83 11.29
N SER A 67 -2.41 -22.85 10.56
CA SER A 67 -2.57 -23.74 9.41
C SER A 67 -1.60 -23.45 8.26
N TYR A 68 -0.84 -22.34 8.30
CA TYR A 68 0.13 -21.97 7.28
C TYR A 68 1.50 -22.59 7.58
N ASP A 69 1.97 -22.55 8.83
CA ASP A 69 3.20 -23.25 9.26
C ASP A 69 3.10 -24.76 9.05
N ASP A 70 2.00 -25.39 9.49
CA ASP A 70 1.78 -26.84 9.29
C ASP A 70 1.74 -27.21 7.80
N TYR A 71 1.19 -26.34 6.95
CA TYR A 71 1.15 -26.57 5.50
C TYR A 71 2.54 -26.48 4.87
N ARG A 72 3.38 -25.53 5.32
CA ARG A 72 4.78 -25.42 4.88
C ARG A 72 5.60 -26.63 5.31
N LEU A 73 5.47 -27.05 6.56
CA LEU A 73 6.14 -28.24 7.11
C LEU A 73 5.67 -29.56 6.45
N ALA A 74 4.41 -29.63 6.00
CA ALA A 74 3.89 -30.77 5.24
C ALA A 74 4.30 -30.77 3.75
N ASN A 75 4.81 -29.64 3.23
CA ASN A 75 5.23 -29.47 1.84
C ASN A 75 6.64 -28.83 1.74
N PRO A 76 7.65 -29.39 2.44
CA PRO A 76 8.97 -28.74 2.57
C PRO A 76 9.64 -28.55 1.20
N GLN A 77 9.32 -29.40 0.21
CA GLN A 77 9.81 -29.30 -1.16
C GLN A 77 9.37 -28.05 -1.93
N TRP A 78 8.53 -27.17 -1.37
CA TRP A 78 8.17 -25.88 -1.96
C TRP A 78 8.77 -24.68 -1.20
N TYR A 79 8.98 -24.81 0.11
CA TYR A 79 9.27 -23.71 1.02
C TYR A 79 10.61 -23.79 1.77
N ALA A 80 11.30 -24.94 1.73
CA ALA A 80 12.59 -25.13 2.38
C ALA A 80 13.62 -24.12 1.89
N ILE A 81 14.31 -23.44 2.82
CA ILE A 81 15.46 -22.60 2.47
C ILE A 81 16.57 -23.50 1.92
N THR A 82 17.02 -23.22 0.70
CA THR A 82 18.05 -24.01 0.02
C THR A 82 19.42 -23.44 0.29
N ASP A 83 20.46 -24.26 0.09
CA ASP A 83 21.80 -23.75 -0.07
C ASP A 83 21.87 -22.78 -1.25
N LYS A 84 22.76 -21.79 -1.14
CA LYS A 84 22.98 -20.76 -2.17
C LYS A 84 23.69 -21.34 -3.41
N PRO A 85 23.57 -20.71 -4.60
CA PRO A 85 24.29 -21.16 -5.78
C PRO A 85 25.82 -21.19 -5.55
N THR A 86 26.38 -22.40 -5.52
CA THR A 86 27.79 -22.66 -5.22
C THR A 86 28.44 -23.53 -6.29
N GLY A 87 29.76 -23.38 -6.46
CA GLY A 87 30.57 -24.14 -7.41
C GLY A 87 31.60 -23.28 -8.12
N ASN A 88 32.37 -23.89 -9.03
CA ASN A 88 33.37 -23.20 -9.84
C ASN A 88 32.74 -22.62 -11.12
N PHE A 89 31.87 -21.63 -10.95
CA PHE A 89 31.21 -20.87 -12.02
C PHE A 89 30.79 -19.49 -11.51
N THR A 90 30.43 -18.60 -12.43
CA THR A 90 29.86 -17.28 -12.13
C THR A 90 28.43 -17.17 -12.65
N TYR A 91 27.65 -16.27 -12.05
CA TYR A 91 26.28 -15.99 -12.43
C TYR A 91 25.93 -14.54 -12.08
N ARG A 92 24.78 -14.07 -12.57
CA ARG A 92 24.22 -12.73 -12.36
C ARG A 92 22.70 -12.79 -12.22
N HIS A 93 22.09 -11.74 -11.69
CA HIS A 93 20.68 -11.44 -11.91
C HIS A 93 20.36 -11.11 -13.38
N MET A 94 19.08 -11.26 -13.73
CA MET A 94 18.51 -10.69 -14.95
C MET A 94 18.66 -9.16 -15.02
N LYS A 95 18.59 -8.62 -16.24
CA LYS A 95 18.46 -7.19 -16.53
C LYS A 95 17.15 -7.01 -17.30
N GLU A 96 16.25 -6.14 -16.88
CA GLU A 96 14.91 -6.08 -17.49
C GLU A 96 14.92 -5.65 -18.97
N TRP A 97 15.95 -4.91 -19.40
CA TRP A 97 16.15 -4.51 -20.80
C TRP A 97 16.87 -5.54 -21.67
N GLU A 98 17.18 -6.74 -21.15
CA GLU A 98 17.81 -7.80 -21.96
C GLU A 98 16.79 -8.59 -22.81
N PRO A 99 17.21 -9.34 -23.83
CA PRO A 99 16.29 -10.15 -24.63
C PRO A 99 15.58 -11.23 -23.82
N MET A 100 14.25 -11.29 -23.91
CA MET A 100 13.39 -12.16 -23.11
C MET A 100 12.82 -13.32 -23.93
N GLN A 101 12.71 -14.52 -23.34
CA GLN A 101 12.09 -15.68 -24.01
C GLN A 101 10.61 -15.87 -23.61
N ILE A 102 10.26 -15.51 -22.38
CA ILE A 102 8.90 -15.65 -21.84
C ILE A 102 8.58 -14.43 -20.96
N LEU A 103 7.36 -13.91 -21.06
CA LEU A 103 6.73 -13.05 -20.05
C LEU A 103 5.68 -13.88 -19.30
N TYR A 104 5.73 -13.91 -17.98
CA TYR A 104 4.71 -14.54 -17.13
C TYR A 104 3.72 -13.51 -16.58
N THR A 105 2.48 -13.94 -16.40
CA THR A 105 1.41 -13.25 -15.67
C THR A 105 0.45 -14.29 -15.08
N THR A 106 -0.55 -13.86 -14.31
CA THR A 106 -1.49 -14.74 -13.59
C THR A 106 -2.94 -14.35 -13.90
N TYR A 107 -3.80 -15.35 -14.10
CA TYR A 107 -5.23 -15.18 -14.38
C TYR A 107 -6.04 -16.28 -13.69
N SER A 108 -6.60 -15.95 -12.52
CA SER A 108 -7.24 -16.89 -11.59
C SER A 108 -8.48 -16.28 -10.95
N ASP A 109 -9.25 -17.09 -10.21
CA ASP A 109 -10.45 -16.62 -9.53
C ASP A 109 -10.16 -15.68 -8.33
N GLY A 110 -8.90 -15.64 -7.85
CA GLY A 110 -8.36 -14.60 -6.95
C GLY A 110 -8.03 -13.25 -7.61
N MET A 111 -8.51 -12.98 -8.82
CA MET A 111 -8.46 -11.63 -9.42
C MET A 111 -9.42 -10.66 -8.72
N PRO A 112 -9.09 -9.36 -8.63
CA PRO A 112 -10.08 -8.34 -8.33
C PRO A 112 -11.24 -8.39 -9.33
N GLY A 113 -12.48 -8.39 -8.84
CA GLY A 113 -13.69 -8.66 -9.64
C GLY A 113 -14.08 -7.62 -10.69
N ASP A 114 -13.25 -6.59 -10.94
CA ASP A 114 -13.53 -5.57 -11.96
C ASP A 114 -13.15 -6.09 -13.37
N PRO A 115 -14.08 -6.10 -14.34
CA PRO A 115 -13.81 -6.59 -15.70
C PRO A 115 -12.67 -5.87 -16.44
N GLN A 116 -12.27 -4.66 -16.04
CA GLN A 116 -11.12 -3.97 -16.61
C GLN A 116 -9.78 -4.61 -16.19
N VAL A 117 -9.66 -5.25 -15.01
CA VAL A 117 -8.42 -5.94 -14.62
C VAL A 117 -8.15 -7.12 -15.55
N ALA A 118 -9.18 -7.94 -15.82
CA ALA A 118 -9.12 -8.99 -16.83
C ALA A 118 -8.87 -8.47 -18.27
N THR A 119 -9.30 -7.23 -18.56
CA THR A 119 -9.03 -6.52 -19.83
C THR A 119 -7.58 -6.07 -19.93
N THR A 120 -7.00 -5.60 -18.81
CA THR A 120 -5.58 -5.21 -18.69
C THR A 120 -4.67 -6.43 -18.92
N ILE A 121 -4.96 -7.54 -18.25
CA ILE A 121 -4.19 -8.80 -18.42
C ILE A 121 -4.30 -9.30 -19.86
N ARG A 122 -5.51 -9.33 -20.45
CA ARG A 122 -5.71 -9.66 -21.87
C ARG A 122 -4.79 -8.83 -22.76
N ASP A 123 -4.75 -7.51 -22.58
CA ASP A 123 -3.98 -6.64 -23.46
C ASP A 123 -2.46 -6.80 -23.26
N ILE A 124 -1.98 -7.03 -22.04
CA ILE A 124 -0.59 -7.41 -21.79
C ILE A 124 -0.20 -8.66 -22.60
N VAL A 125 -1.02 -9.73 -22.56
CA VAL A 125 -0.77 -10.95 -23.33
C VAL A 125 -0.85 -10.70 -24.84
N VAL A 126 -1.90 -10.01 -25.31
CA VAL A 126 -2.12 -9.72 -26.73
C VAL A 126 -0.99 -8.89 -27.33
N GLN A 127 -0.53 -7.85 -26.64
CA GLN A 127 0.54 -6.97 -27.12
C GLN A 127 1.92 -7.64 -27.01
N THR A 128 2.17 -8.45 -25.97
CA THR A 128 3.40 -9.27 -25.89
C THR A 128 3.52 -10.25 -27.07
N VAL A 129 2.42 -10.90 -27.46
CA VAL A 129 2.41 -11.83 -28.60
C VAL A 129 2.48 -11.09 -29.95
N LYS A 130 1.78 -9.96 -30.12
CA LYS A 130 1.71 -9.24 -31.40
C LYS A 130 2.92 -8.34 -31.68
N GLU A 131 3.40 -7.61 -30.68
CA GLU A 131 4.37 -6.52 -30.84
C GLU A 131 5.78 -6.95 -30.41
N ALA A 132 5.88 -7.70 -29.30
CA ALA A 132 7.16 -8.21 -28.81
C ALA A 132 7.51 -9.60 -29.35
N ASN A 133 6.58 -10.25 -30.07
CA ASN A 133 6.71 -11.63 -30.58
C ASN A 133 7.26 -12.63 -29.54
N THR A 134 6.87 -12.46 -28.27
CA THR A 134 7.42 -13.19 -27.13
C THR A 134 6.37 -14.19 -26.60
N LYS A 135 6.82 -15.33 -26.07
CA LYS A 135 5.91 -16.28 -25.45
C LYS A 135 5.36 -15.72 -24.14
N VAL A 136 4.13 -16.10 -23.81
CA VAL A 136 3.48 -15.73 -22.56
C VAL A 136 3.17 -16.97 -21.74
N GLY A 137 3.65 -17.00 -20.50
CA GLY A 137 3.18 -17.94 -19.49
C GLY A 137 2.00 -17.35 -18.72
N VAL A 138 0.93 -18.13 -18.54
CA VAL A 138 -0.22 -17.72 -17.72
C VAL A 138 -0.42 -18.76 -16.62
N ILE A 139 -0.19 -18.37 -15.36
CA ILE A 139 -0.62 -19.16 -14.20
C ILE A 139 -2.13 -19.05 -14.07
N TYR A 140 -2.81 -20.19 -13.86
CA TYR A 140 -4.25 -20.25 -13.64
C TYR A 140 -4.61 -21.40 -12.69
N GLU A 141 -5.59 -21.17 -11.81
CA GLU A 141 -6.14 -22.23 -10.96
C GLU A 141 -7.22 -23.06 -11.68
N THR A 142 -8.27 -22.42 -12.20
CA THR A 142 -9.45 -23.14 -12.71
C THR A 142 -9.57 -23.14 -14.23
N THR A 143 -10.15 -24.22 -14.76
CA THR A 143 -10.54 -24.32 -16.18
C THR A 143 -11.49 -23.20 -16.61
N THR A 144 -12.28 -22.63 -15.68
CA THR A 144 -13.14 -21.47 -15.93
C THR A 144 -12.31 -20.24 -16.26
N ALA A 145 -11.38 -19.85 -15.38
CA ALA A 145 -10.49 -18.69 -15.59
C ALA A 145 -9.68 -18.83 -16.90
N LYS A 146 -9.13 -20.03 -17.17
CA LYS A 146 -8.43 -20.33 -18.44
C LYS A 146 -9.31 -20.15 -19.68
N ASN A 147 -10.54 -20.66 -19.65
CA ASN A 147 -11.45 -20.58 -20.80
C ASN A 147 -11.94 -19.15 -21.05
N ASP A 148 -12.17 -18.38 -19.99
CA ASP A 148 -12.50 -16.95 -20.06
C ASP A 148 -11.32 -16.15 -20.66
N LEU A 149 -10.08 -16.32 -20.18
CA LEU A 149 -8.94 -15.65 -20.80
C LEU A 149 -8.74 -16.08 -22.26
N ASN A 150 -8.81 -17.38 -22.60
CA ASN A 150 -8.72 -17.82 -24.00
C ASN A 150 -9.76 -17.10 -24.88
N SER A 151 -11.00 -16.96 -24.38
CA SER A 151 -12.07 -16.23 -25.07
C SER A 151 -11.75 -14.73 -25.22
N ARG A 152 -11.17 -14.10 -24.19
CA ARG A 152 -10.71 -12.70 -24.25
C ARG A 152 -9.53 -12.50 -25.19
N LEU A 153 -8.59 -13.43 -25.27
CA LEU A 153 -7.46 -13.38 -26.20
C LEU A 153 -7.93 -13.47 -27.67
N LEU A 154 -8.92 -14.33 -27.95
CA LEU A 154 -9.60 -14.37 -29.24
C LEU A 154 -10.31 -13.04 -29.55
N ALA A 155 -11.03 -12.46 -28.58
CA ALA A 155 -11.67 -11.15 -28.73
C ALA A 155 -10.68 -9.99 -28.90
N GLY A 156 -9.50 -10.07 -28.28
CA GLY A 156 -8.34 -9.18 -28.53
C GLY A 156 -7.66 -9.43 -29.88
N GLY A 157 -8.20 -10.32 -30.72
CA GLY A 157 -7.74 -10.58 -32.08
C GLY A 157 -6.43 -11.34 -32.15
N LEU A 158 -6.15 -12.25 -31.21
CA LEU A 158 -5.24 -13.38 -31.46
C LEU A 158 -6.02 -14.51 -32.13
N THR A 159 -5.37 -15.26 -33.01
CA THR A 159 -5.93 -16.53 -33.53
C THR A 159 -5.67 -17.67 -32.54
N GLN A 160 -6.49 -18.71 -32.55
CA GLN A 160 -6.23 -19.91 -31.72
C GLN A 160 -4.87 -20.56 -32.08
N THR A 161 -4.40 -20.45 -33.32
CA THR A 161 -3.05 -20.87 -33.73
C THR A 161 -1.95 -20.09 -32.99
N GLN A 162 -2.10 -18.76 -32.83
CA GLN A 162 -1.16 -17.95 -32.05
C GLN A 162 -1.25 -18.29 -30.56
N ILE A 163 -2.45 -18.44 -30.00
CA ILE A 163 -2.63 -18.84 -28.59
C ILE A 163 -1.94 -20.19 -28.34
N ASN A 164 -2.21 -21.21 -29.16
CA ASN A 164 -1.66 -22.56 -29.01
C ASN A 164 -0.13 -22.66 -29.20
N SER A 165 0.53 -21.64 -29.77
CA SER A 165 1.98 -21.64 -30.05
C SER A 165 2.78 -20.64 -29.22
N MET A 166 2.13 -19.57 -28.75
CA MET A 166 2.77 -18.48 -28.00
C MET A 166 2.30 -18.37 -26.55
N VAL A 167 1.13 -18.93 -26.17
CA VAL A 167 0.58 -18.83 -24.81
C VAL A 167 0.59 -20.20 -24.12
N SER A 168 1.35 -20.33 -23.03
CA SER A 168 1.43 -21.53 -22.21
C SER A 168 0.61 -21.34 -20.94
N PHE A 169 -0.54 -22.01 -20.85
CA PHE A 169 -1.39 -22.03 -19.67
C PHE A 169 -0.86 -23.07 -18.67
N VAL A 170 -0.31 -22.60 -17.55
CA VAL A 170 0.31 -23.40 -16.49
C VAL A 170 -0.66 -23.52 -15.31
N ASN A 171 -1.06 -24.75 -14.97
CA ASN A 171 -2.00 -24.98 -13.88
C ASN A 171 -1.27 -25.07 -12.54
N ILE A 172 -1.23 -23.96 -11.82
CA ILE A 172 -0.67 -23.81 -10.48
C ILE A 172 -1.69 -22.98 -9.69
N LYS A 173 -1.93 -23.34 -8.43
CA LYS A 173 -2.74 -22.53 -7.51
C LYS A 173 -2.00 -21.25 -7.14
N ASN A 174 -2.72 -20.16 -6.96
CA ASN A 174 -2.19 -18.87 -6.56
C ASN A 174 -3.24 -18.14 -5.71
N ASP A 175 -2.80 -17.25 -4.83
CA ASP A 175 -3.68 -16.44 -4.01
C ASP A 175 -3.99 -15.11 -4.71
N THR A 176 -3.02 -14.52 -5.43
CA THR A 176 -3.17 -13.20 -6.08
C THR A 176 -2.52 -13.12 -7.48
N ILE A 177 -2.74 -12.00 -8.18
CA ILE A 177 -2.17 -11.73 -9.51
C ILE A 177 -0.82 -10.99 -9.49
N TRP A 178 -0.25 -10.70 -8.32
CA TRP A 178 0.93 -9.84 -8.14
C TRP A 178 2.24 -10.55 -8.50
N HIS A 179 2.35 -10.97 -9.76
CA HIS A 179 3.36 -11.90 -10.24
C HIS A 179 4.80 -11.34 -10.22
N ILE A 180 5.04 -10.03 -10.13
CA ILE A 180 6.40 -9.52 -9.85
C ILE A 180 6.80 -9.79 -8.40
N ASP A 181 5.84 -9.75 -7.48
CA ASP A 181 6.11 -9.71 -6.04
C ASP A 181 6.46 -11.08 -5.51
N TYR A 182 5.70 -12.11 -5.88
CA TYR A 182 5.99 -13.50 -5.52
C TYR A 182 6.75 -14.27 -6.62
N GLY A 183 6.81 -13.78 -7.86
CA GLY A 183 7.41 -14.53 -8.95
C GLY A 183 8.92 -14.70 -8.78
N PRO A 184 9.52 -15.80 -9.28
CA PRO A 184 10.96 -16.03 -9.13
C PRO A 184 11.78 -14.91 -9.78
N VAL A 185 12.98 -14.61 -9.27
CA VAL A 185 13.98 -13.75 -9.94
C VAL A 185 14.91 -14.63 -10.77
N PRO A 186 14.87 -14.59 -12.12
CA PRO A 186 15.83 -15.31 -12.94
C PRO A 186 17.28 -14.90 -12.65
N ILE A 187 18.11 -15.89 -12.38
CA ILE A 187 19.57 -15.79 -12.35
C ILE A 187 20.16 -16.54 -13.55
N VAL A 188 21.17 -15.94 -14.17
CA VAL A 188 21.78 -16.37 -15.42
C VAL A 188 23.23 -16.76 -15.15
N LYS A 189 23.58 -18.02 -15.43
CA LYS A 189 24.93 -18.55 -15.30
C LYS A 189 25.82 -18.19 -16.50
N ASP A 190 27.13 -18.26 -16.31
CA ASP A 190 28.14 -18.08 -17.37
C ASP A 190 27.96 -18.97 -18.61
N ASP A 191 27.47 -20.20 -18.46
CA ASP A 191 27.05 -21.10 -19.56
C ASP A 191 25.64 -20.79 -20.14
N ASN A 192 25.09 -19.62 -19.82
CA ASN A 192 23.77 -19.10 -20.19
C ASN A 192 22.58 -19.98 -19.78
N LYS A 193 22.74 -20.82 -18.76
CA LYS A 193 21.61 -21.52 -18.12
C LYS A 193 20.85 -20.60 -17.17
N ILE A 194 19.54 -20.78 -17.11
CA ILE A 194 18.65 -20.09 -16.16
C ILE A 194 18.40 -20.98 -14.94
N ALA A 195 18.48 -20.37 -13.76
CA ALA A 195 17.85 -20.86 -12.54
C ALA A 195 17.01 -19.72 -11.94
N PHE A 196 16.24 -20.02 -10.90
CA PHE A 196 15.48 -19.02 -10.16
C PHE A 196 16.10 -18.75 -8.79
N GLY A 197 16.30 -17.48 -8.45
CA GLY A 197 16.38 -17.03 -7.07
C GLY A 197 14.96 -16.84 -6.53
N ASP A 198 14.74 -17.26 -5.30
CA ASP A 198 13.45 -17.28 -4.62
C ASP A 198 13.60 -16.78 -3.18
N PHE A 199 12.56 -16.19 -2.62
CA PHE A 199 12.58 -15.50 -1.32
C PHE A 199 11.23 -15.70 -0.62
N ARG A 200 11.16 -15.27 0.64
CA ARG A 200 10.00 -15.51 1.49
C ARG A 200 8.94 -14.44 1.25
N TYR A 201 7.75 -14.84 0.82
CA TYR A 201 6.61 -13.94 0.61
C TYR A 201 5.71 -13.88 1.86
N TYR A 202 4.53 -13.25 1.73
CA TYR A 202 3.61 -13.09 2.86
C TYR A 202 3.15 -14.43 3.43
N HIS A 203 3.25 -14.59 4.76
CA HIS A 203 2.95 -15.84 5.49
C HIS A 203 1.58 -16.44 5.12
N GLN A 204 0.56 -15.60 4.95
CA GLN A 204 -0.82 -16.00 4.65
C GLN A 204 -1.05 -16.35 3.16
N ARG A 205 -0.16 -15.95 2.24
CA ARG A 205 -0.26 -16.20 0.80
C ARG A 205 0.56 -17.43 0.39
N LEU A 206 0.21 -18.58 0.95
CA LEU A 206 0.91 -19.87 0.76
C LEU A 206 1.11 -20.28 -0.70
N GLN A 207 0.10 -20.04 -1.55
CA GLN A 207 0.11 -20.52 -2.93
C GLN A 207 0.98 -19.61 -3.78
N ASP A 208 0.87 -18.29 -3.60
CA ASP A 208 1.79 -17.31 -4.21
C ASP A 208 3.25 -17.60 -3.81
N ASP A 209 3.50 -17.80 -2.51
CA ASP A 209 4.82 -18.08 -1.92
C ASP A 209 5.49 -19.38 -2.44
N ALA A 210 4.71 -20.33 -2.96
CA ALA A 210 5.20 -21.58 -3.55
C ALA A 210 5.48 -21.50 -5.07
N ILE A 211 4.99 -20.46 -5.76
CA ILE A 211 5.06 -20.36 -7.22
C ILE A 211 6.50 -20.42 -7.78
N PRO A 212 7.52 -19.76 -7.20
CA PRO A 212 8.91 -19.86 -7.66
C PRO A 212 9.44 -21.29 -7.74
N THR A 213 9.16 -22.12 -6.75
CA THR A 213 9.58 -23.53 -6.72
C THR A 213 8.75 -24.39 -7.67
N LEU A 214 7.42 -24.15 -7.75
CA LEU A 214 6.53 -24.83 -8.69
C LEU A 214 6.84 -24.49 -10.15
N MET A 215 7.23 -23.24 -10.46
CA MET A 215 7.73 -22.83 -11.78
C MET A 215 9.09 -23.46 -12.08
N GLY A 216 9.98 -23.57 -11.09
CA GLY A 216 11.23 -24.32 -11.21
C GLY A 216 10.99 -25.78 -11.61
N PHE A 217 10.04 -26.44 -10.93
CA PHE A 217 9.62 -27.80 -11.28
C PHE A 217 8.96 -27.90 -12.66
N HIS A 218 8.12 -26.93 -13.06
CA HIS A 218 7.47 -26.87 -14.38
C HIS A 218 8.48 -26.76 -15.53
N HIS A 219 9.50 -25.90 -15.39
CA HIS A 219 10.57 -25.76 -16.38
C HIS A 219 11.69 -26.81 -16.23
N ASN A 220 11.66 -27.62 -15.17
CA ASN A 220 12.74 -28.52 -14.76
C ASN A 220 14.11 -27.78 -14.68
N ILE A 221 14.12 -26.67 -13.95
CA ILE A 221 15.33 -25.95 -13.53
C ILE A 221 15.41 -25.93 -12.00
N ASN A 222 16.52 -25.46 -11.44
CA ASN A 222 16.64 -25.29 -9.99
C ASN A 222 16.05 -23.95 -9.55
N THR A 223 15.43 -23.96 -8.37
CA THR A 223 15.08 -22.76 -7.60
C THR A 223 15.98 -22.74 -6.37
N PHE A 224 16.53 -21.57 -6.04
CA PHE A 224 17.42 -21.31 -4.92
C PHE A 224 16.70 -20.36 -3.95
N ARG A 225 16.08 -20.90 -2.90
CA ARG A 225 15.25 -20.15 -1.95
C ARG A 225 16.10 -19.61 -0.80
N MET A 226 16.01 -18.31 -0.55
CA MET A 226 16.85 -17.58 0.39
C MET A 226 16.08 -17.14 1.65
N ASN A 227 16.72 -17.17 2.82
CA ASN A 227 16.08 -16.72 4.07
C ASN A 227 16.07 -15.18 4.20
N VAL A 228 15.27 -14.51 3.37
CA VAL A 228 14.87 -13.10 3.59
C VAL A 228 13.43 -12.89 3.13
N LYS A 229 12.69 -12.07 3.88
CA LYS A 229 11.35 -11.59 3.49
C LYS A 229 11.49 -10.39 2.58
N THR A 230 10.92 -10.44 1.38
CA THR A 230 10.95 -9.33 0.41
C THR A 230 9.95 -9.59 -0.71
N GLU A 231 9.60 -8.55 -1.47
CA GLU A 231 8.79 -8.63 -2.67
C GLU A 231 9.66 -8.37 -3.91
N GLY A 232 9.40 -9.07 -5.00
CA GLY A 232 10.13 -8.85 -6.24
C GLY A 232 9.79 -7.55 -6.98
N GLY A 233 8.70 -6.83 -6.61
CA GLY A 233 8.47 -5.43 -6.99
C GLY A 233 9.41 -4.45 -6.26
N ASN A 234 10.03 -4.89 -5.17
CA ASN A 234 11.11 -4.20 -4.45
C ASN A 234 12.52 -4.52 -5.00
N PHE A 235 12.66 -5.33 -6.06
CA PHE A 235 13.94 -5.67 -6.68
C PHE A 235 14.10 -5.09 -8.10
N GLN A 236 15.16 -4.32 -8.31
CA GLN A 236 15.70 -4.02 -9.64
C GLN A 236 17.24 -4.09 -9.62
N GLY A 237 17.90 -4.32 -10.76
CA GLY A 237 19.35 -4.45 -10.79
C GLY A 237 19.97 -4.46 -12.19
N ASP A 238 21.30 -4.27 -12.23
CA ASP A 238 22.05 -4.05 -13.46
C ASP A 238 22.64 -5.31 -14.12
N GLY A 239 22.55 -6.48 -13.48
CA GLY A 239 23.22 -7.72 -13.88
C GLY A 239 24.74 -7.59 -13.95
N GLU A 240 25.33 -6.66 -13.19
CA GLU A 240 26.78 -6.41 -12.99
C GLU A 240 27.08 -6.13 -11.49
N GLY A 241 26.24 -6.64 -10.59
CA GLY A 241 26.42 -6.60 -9.14
C GLY A 241 25.81 -5.39 -8.42
N THR A 242 25.13 -4.46 -9.11
CA THR A 242 24.35 -3.39 -8.49
C THR A 242 22.88 -3.79 -8.41
N CYS A 243 22.29 -3.66 -7.22
CA CYS A 243 20.87 -3.93 -6.97
C CYS A 243 20.24 -2.75 -6.21
N TYR A 244 18.94 -2.54 -6.43
CA TYR A 244 18.18 -1.38 -5.97
C TYR A 244 16.95 -1.89 -5.21
N VAL A 245 16.68 -1.29 -4.04
CA VAL A 245 15.55 -1.62 -3.14
C VAL A 245 15.00 -0.33 -2.52
N SER A 246 13.72 -0.31 -2.13
CA SER A 246 13.19 0.82 -1.35
C SER A 246 13.57 0.73 0.13
N GLN A 247 13.53 1.86 0.83
CA GLN A 247 13.72 1.91 2.27
C GLN A 247 12.67 1.07 3.00
N ARG A 248 11.41 1.06 2.53
CA ARG A 248 10.32 0.26 3.10
C ARG A 248 10.53 -1.25 2.88
N GLY A 249 11.00 -1.65 1.69
CA GLY A 249 11.35 -3.05 1.42
C GLY A 249 12.48 -3.58 2.32
N LEU A 250 13.51 -2.76 2.57
CA LEU A 250 14.56 -3.10 3.54
C LEU A 250 14.03 -3.17 4.99
N GLN A 251 13.06 -2.32 5.35
CA GLN A 251 12.40 -2.37 6.66
C GLN A 251 11.53 -3.62 6.82
N TYR A 252 10.77 -4.03 5.80
CA TYR A 252 9.98 -5.27 5.79
C TYR A 252 10.83 -6.51 6.05
N ALA A 253 12.01 -6.57 5.43
CA ALA A 253 12.96 -7.66 5.58
C ALA A 253 13.47 -7.86 7.03
N GLY A 254 13.30 -6.87 7.91
CA GLY A 254 13.78 -6.92 9.31
C GLY A 254 15.30 -6.95 9.44
N MET A 255 16.04 -6.59 8.39
CA MET A 255 17.49 -6.73 8.30
C MET A 255 18.20 -5.37 8.20
N THR A 256 19.45 -5.32 8.66
CA THR A 256 20.35 -4.21 8.28
C THR A 256 20.68 -4.27 6.78
N ALA A 257 20.98 -3.13 6.17
CA ALA A 257 21.41 -3.06 4.77
C ALA A 257 22.62 -3.98 4.44
N ALA A 258 23.49 -4.24 5.42
CA ALA A 258 24.63 -5.14 5.27
C ALA A 258 24.20 -6.62 5.22
N GLN A 259 23.31 -7.06 6.12
CA GLN A 259 22.75 -8.41 6.10
C GLN A 259 21.93 -8.66 4.84
N PHE A 260 21.05 -7.72 4.48
CA PHE A 260 20.21 -7.79 3.29
C PHE A 260 21.06 -7.86 2.01
N LYS A 261 22.09 -6.99 1.88
CA LYS A 261 23.06 -7.08 0.78
C LYS A 261 23.78 -8.44 0.78
N GLN A 262 24.16 -9.01 1.93
CA GLN A 262 24.85 -10.30 1.97
C GLN A 262 23.96 -11.41 1.40
N VAL A 263 22.69 -11.50 1.80
CA VAL A 263 21.75 -12.52 1.26
C VAL A 263 21.53 -12.31 -0.25
N TRP A 264 21.27 -11.07 -0.69
CA TRP A 264 21.12 -10.76 -2.12
C TRP A 264 22.43 -10.94 -2.93
N SER A 265 23.60 -10.76 -2.33
CA SER A 265 24.90 -11.09 -2.95
C SER A 265 25.06 -12.60 -3.11
N ASP A 266 24.58 -13.37 -2.14
CA ASP A 266 24.74 -14.82 -2.09
C ASP A 266 23.76 -15.59 -2.99
N TYR A 267 22.55 -15.06 -3.24
CA TYR A 267 21.54 -15.73 -4.08
C TYR A 267 21.27 -15.03 -5.42
N LEU A 268 21.37 -13.69 -5.48
CA LEU A 268 21.06 -12.88 -6.68
C LEU A 268 22.30 -12.20 -7.30
N ALA A 269 23.50 -12.46 -6.77
CA ALA A 269 24.77 -11.85 -7.20
C ALA A 269 24.84 -10.30 -7.07
N CYS A 270 24.11 -9.70 -6.13
CA CYS A 270 24.19 -8.27 -5.76
C CYS A 270 25.50 -7.89 -5.01
N SER A 271 26.64 -8.31 -5.55
CA SER A 271 27.95 -8.31 -4.89
C SER A 271 28.61 -6.94 -4.77
N ASN A 272 28.40 -6.03 -5.72
CA ASN A 272 29.06 -4.73 -5.73
C ASN A 272 28.37 -3.73 -4.79
N GLN A 273 27.11 -3.38 -5.03
CA GLN A 273 26.41 -2.34 -4.25
C GLN A 273 24.90 -2.60 -4.13
N LEU A 274 24.37 -2.34 -2.94
CA LEU A 274 22.94 -2.16 -2.71
C LEU A 274 22.65 -0.65 -2.67
N VAL A 275 21.70 -0.19 -3.49
CA VAL A 275 21.19 1.18 -3.50
C VAL A 275 19.82 1.17 -2.81
N VAL A 276 19.69 1.92 -1.72
CA VAL A 276 18.42 2.03 -0.97
C VAL A 276 17.79 3.38 -1.28
N LEU A 277 16.64 3.40 -1.94
CA LEU A 277 15.91 4.62 -2.30
C LEU A 277 14.80 4.95 -1.31
N LYS A 278 14.51 6.24 -1.10
CA LYS A 278 13.36 6.70 -0.32
C LYS A 278 12.07 6.39 -1.08
N ASP A 279 11.21 5.59 -0.47
CA ASP A 279 9.87 5.25 -0.96
C ASP A 279 8.92 6.46 -0.97
N ILE A 280 7.89 6.45 -1.82
CA ILE A 280 6.80 7.45 -1.73
C ILE A 280 5.85 7.09 -0.58
N THR A 281 5.43 8.08 0.21
CA THR A 281 4.67 7.88 1.46
C THR A 281 3.16 7.81 1.27
N ASP A 282 2.66 8.14 0.07
CA ASP A 282 1.25 8.11 -0.29
C ASP A 282 0.81 6.82 -1.00
N ASP A 283 1.76 5.94 -1.31
CA ASP A 283 1.52 4.57 -1.79
C ASP A 283 1.49 3.56 -0.64
N SER A 284 0.62 2.55 -0.75
CA SER A 284 0.47 1.50 0.25
C SER A 284 1.61 0.47 0.22
N THR A 285 2.19 0.19 -0.94
CA THR A 285 3.24 -0.83 -1.10
C THR A 285 4.60 -0.31 -0.66
N GLY A 286 4.94 0.93 -1.04
CA GLY A 286 6.30 1.46 -0.94
C GLY A 286 7.32 0.73 -1.81
N HIS A 287 6.88 -0.03 -2.83
CA HIS A 287 7.75 -0.77 -3.74
C HIS A 287 8.57 0.18 -4.62
N ILE A 288 9.81 -0.21 -4.95
CA ILE A 288 10.69 0.60 -5.79
C ILE A 288 10.16 0.79 -7.23
N ASP A 289 9.44 -0.20 -7.77
CA ASP A 289 8.86 -0.17 -9.12
C ASP A 289 7.66 0.78 -9.30
N MET A 290 7.14 1.38 -8.23
CA MET A 290 6.09 2.40 -8.30
C MET A 290 6.64 3.81 -8.60
N PHE A 291 7.88 4.10 -8.19
CA PHE A 291 8.49 5.44 -8.28
C PHE A 291 9.88 5.49 -8.94
N PHE A 292 10.48 4.34 -9.28
CA PHE A 292 11.78 4.24 -9.93
C PHE A 292 11.81 3.12 -10.98
N LYS A 293 12.53 3.35 -12.10
CA LYS A 293 12.80 2.32 -13.09
C LYS A 293 14.22 2.41 -13.65
N LEU A 294 14.98 1.33 -13.56
CA LEU A 294 16.31 1.18 -14.14
C LEU A 294 16.18 0.81 -15.63
N VAL A 295 16.57 1.73 -16.51
CA VAL A 295 16.42 1.58 -17.98
C VAL A 295 17.64 0.90 -18.58
N ASN A 296 18.82 1.23 -18.06
CA ASN A 296 20.06 0.48 -18.23
C ASN A 296 20.99 0.82 -17.06
N LYS A 297 22.16 0.18 -16.96
CA LYS A 297 23.09 0.40 -15.83
C LYS A 297 23.58 1.85 -15.64
N ASN A 298 23.46 2.70 -16.66
CA ASN A 298 23.83 4.11 -16.62
C ASN A 298 22.63 5.07 -16.73
N LEU A 299 21.39 4.57 -16.71
CA LEU A 299 20.18 5.39 -16.82
C LEU A 299 19.04 4.84 -15.96
N ALA A 300 18.57 5.67 -15.04
CA ALA A 300 17.34 5.47 -14.29
C ALA A 300 16.30 6.55 -14.60
N ILE A 301 15.05 6.26 -14.29
CA ILE A 301 13.96 7.25 -14.23
C ILE A 301 13.40 7.25 -12.82
N VAL A 302 13.13 8.44 -12.27
CA VAL A 302 12.52 8.67 -10.96
C VAL A 302 11.23 9.47 -11.13
N GLY A 303 10.24 9.24 -10.27
CA GLY A 303 8.98 9.99 -10.26
C GLY A 303 9.14 11.51 -10.02
N GLU A 304 8.11 12.27 -10.39
CA GLU A 304 8.08 13.73 -10.31
C GLU A 304 6.67 14.18 -9.93
N TYR A 305 6.50 14.78 -8.75
CA TYR A 305 5.24 15.39 -8.35
C TYR A 305 5.17 16.77 -9.00
N LYS A 306 4.46 16.86 -10.12
CA LYS A 306 4.51 18.01 -11.02
C LYS A 306 3.16 18.71 -11.13
N SER A 307 3.13 19.99 -10.76
CA SER A 307 1.98 20.87 -11.02
C SER A 307 1.77 21.06 -12.54
N PRO A 308 0.52 21.01 -13.06
CA PRO A 308 -0.76 20.95 -12.35
C PRO A 308 -1.33 19.51 -12.18
N TYR A 309 -0.54 18.47 -12.38
CA TYR A 309 -1.04 17.08 -12.40
C TYR A 309 -1.21 16.51 -10.99
N VAL A 310 -0.21 16.70 -10.13
CA VAL A 310 -0.20 16.33 -8.71
C VAL A 310 0.86 17.14 -7.97
N SER A 311 0.64 17.40 -6.68
CA SER A 311 1.62 18.04 -5.80
C SER A 311 1.65 17.34 -4.44
N ASP A 312 2.85 17.15 -3.91
CA ASP A 312 3.12 16.61 -2.58
C ASP A 312 4.57 16.98 -2.21
N ALA A 313 4.76 18.04 -1.43
CA ALA A 313 6.10 18.56 -1.14
C ALA A 313 6.99 17.59 -0.34
N VAL A 314 6.39 16.62 0.37
CA VAL A 314 7.15 15.59 1.11
C VAL A 314 7.69 14.56 0.14
N ASN A 315 6.87 14.11 -0.80
CA ASN A 315 7.27 13.10 -1.79
C ASN A 315 8.08 13.67 -2.95
N GLU A 316 7.87 14.94 -3.32
CA GLU A 316 8.72 15.72 -4.23
C GLU A 316 10.18 15.74 -3.73
N GLN A 317 10.42 16.20 -2.49
CA GLN A 317 11.77 16.20 -1.89
C GLN A 317 12.38 14.79 -1.81
N ARG A 318 11.58 13.76 -1.53
CA ARG A 318 12.08 12.36 -1.49
C ARG A 318 12.52 11.86 -2.86
N MET A 319 11.89 12.31 -3.95
CA MET A 319 12.32 12.01 -5.31
C MET A 319 13.58 12.79 -5.71
N ASP A 320 13.73 14.03 -5.28
CA ASP A 320 14.93 14.86 -5.50
C ASP A 320 16.16 14.30 -4.74
N ASP A 321 15.95 13.82 -3.51
CA ASP A 321 16.96 13.11 -2.73
C ASP A 321 17.40 11.81 -3.44
N ASN A 322 16.45 11.06 -4.02
CA ASN A 322 16.73 9.86 -4.80
C ASN A 322 17.52 10.17 -6.08
N GLU A 323 17.15 11.21 -6.82
CA GLU A 323 17.90 11.67 -7.99
C GLU A 323 19.34 12.06 -7.61
N THR A 324 19.52 12.74 -6.49
CA THR A 324 20.85 13.12 -5.96
C THR A 324 21.69 11.89 -5.60
N LEU A 325 21.12 10.90 -4.91
CA LEU A 325 21.77 9.64 -4.57
C LEU A 325 22.15 8.81 -5.81
N LEU A 326 21.27 8.76 -6.82
CA LEU A 326 21.54 8.04 -8.08
C LEU A 326 22.66 8.72 -8.88
N LYS A 327 22.62 10.05 -9.04
CA LYS A 327 23.71 10.81 -9.70
C LYS A 327 25.07 10.65 -9.00
N ALA A 328 25.07 10.49 -7.67
CA ALA A 328 26.28 10.19 -6.90
C ALA A 328 26.77 8.74 -7.07
N THR A 329 25.86 7.78 -7.30
CA THR A 329 26.16 6.33 -7.38
C THR A 329 27.13 6.00 -8.52
N THR A 330 28.05 5.07 -8.25
CA THR A 330 29.05 4.58 -9.22
C THR A 330 28.78 3.12 -9.51
N VAL A 331 28.50 2.78 -10.77
CA VAL A 331 28.21 1.40 -11.19
C VAL A 331 29.47 0.68 -11.68
N ALA A 332 29.35 -0.62 -11.95
CA ALA A 332 30.43 -1.44 -12.49
C ALA A 332 31.09 -0.80 -13.73
N GLY A 333 32.42 -0.82 -13.77
CA GLY A 333 33.22 -0.11 -14.78
C GLY A 333 33.44 1.39 -14.51
N GLY A 334 32.95 1.93 -13.38
CA GLY A 334 33.21 3.31 -12.97
C GLY A 334 32.26 4.37 -13.54
N GLY A 335 31.21 3.94 -14.24
CA GLY A 335 30.17 4.85 -14.77
C GLY A 335 29.30 5.46 -13.67
N LYS A 336 28.59 6.55 -14.00
CA LYS A 336 27.54 7.13 -13.16
C LYS A 336 26.15 6.77 -13.67
N VAL A 337 25.13 6.93 -12.82
CA VAL A 337 23.73 6.81 -13.23
C VAL A 337 23.20 8.20 -13.61
N SER A 338 22.84 8.37 -14.88
CA SER A 338 22.01 9.49 -15.32
C SER A 338 20.57 9.27 -14.86
N VAL A 339 19.87 10.35 -14.53
CA VAL A 339 18.47 10.31 -14.08
C VAL A 339 17.61 11.14 -15.02
N LEU A 340 16.49 10.58 -15.44
CA LEU A 340 15.35 11.30 -16.01
C LEU A 340 14.23 11.38 -14.97
N ARG A 341 13.35 12.38 -15.10
CA ARG A 341 12.17 12.53 -14.26
C ARG A 341 10.90 12.20 -15.05
N MET A 342 9.94 11.56 -14.39
CA MET A 342 8.67 11.11 -14.96
C MET A 342 7.51 11.77 -14.21
N PRO A 343 6.69 12.62 -14.86
CA PRO A 343 5.57 13.27 -14.20
C PRO A 343 4.56 12.24 -13.73
N PHE A 344 4.25 12.23 -12.43
CA PHE A 344 3.15 11.43 -11.91
C PHE A 344 1.81 11.97 -12.46
N PRO A 345 0.90 11.10 -12.92
CA PRO A 345 -0.48 11.48 -13.21
C PRO A 345 -1.23 11.87 -11.94
N SER A 346 -2.37 12.54 -12.10
CA SER A 346 -3.30 12.82 -11.00
C SER A 346 -3.74 11.53 -10.29
N LYS A 347 -3.93 11.60 -8.96
CA LYS A 347 -4.42 10.48 -8.14
C LYS A 347 -5.85 10.07 -8.54
N SER A 348 -6.28 8.86 -8.16
CA SER A 348 -7.66 8.39 -8.37
C SER A 348 -8.20 7.81 -7.07
N SER A 349 -9.35 8.29 -6.59
CA SER A 349 -9.90 7.95 -5.26
C SER A 349 -8.89 8.11 -4.11
N GLY A 350 -7.99 9.09 -4.21
CA GLY A 350 -6.87 9.33 -3.27
C GLY A 350 -5.62 8.49 -3.54
N ILE A 351 -5.73 7.37 -4.26
CA ILE A 351 -4.65 6.42 -4.53
C ILE A 351 -3.70 6.99 -5.61
N PRO A 352 -2.37 6.93 -5.40
CA PRO A 352 -1.40 7.38 -6.40
C PRO A 352 -1.46 6.52 -7.67
N ARG A 353 -1.04 7.10 -8.79
CA ARG A 353 -0.94 6.45 -10.10
C ARG A 353 0.43 6.76 -10.69
N THR A 354 0.95 5.90 -11.56
CA THR A 354 2.35 6.00 -12.03
C THR A 354 2.49 5.54 -13.48
N TYR A 355 3.38 6.19 -14.23
CA TYR A 355 3.79 5.75 -15.57
C TYR A 355 5.05 4.86 -15.55
N LEU A 356 5.69 4.68 -14.38
CA LEU A 356 6.96 3.95 -14.22
C LEU A 356 6.77 2.45 -14.02
N ASN A 357 5.60 2.01 -13.57
CA ASN A 357 5.28 0.61 -13.30
C ASN A 357 4.97 -0.17 -14.61
N SER A 358 5.87 -0.01 -15.59
CA SER A 358 5.83 -0.61 -16.92
C SER A 358 6.68 -1.89 -16.99
N THR A 359 6.53 -2.69 -18.05
CA THR A 359 7.34 -3.91 -18.28
C THR A 359 8.04 -3.87 -19.63
N PHE A 360 9.34 -4.11 -19.63
CA PHE A 360 10.15 -4.23 -20.85
C PHE A 360 10.15 -5.68 -21.37
N VAL A 361 9.90 -5.84 -22.68
CA VAL A 361 9.96 -7.14 -23.36
C VAL A 361 10.34 -6.96 -24.83
N ASN A 362 11.55 -7.41 -25.21
CA ASN A 362 12.05 -7.45 -26.60
C ASN A 362 11.81 -6.18 -27.44
N ASN A 363 12.32 -5.03 -26.96
CA ASN A 363 12.13 -3.70 -27.56
C ASN A 363 10.67 -3.19 -27.57
N VAL A 364 9.80 -3.76 -26.74
CA VAL A 364 8.50 -3.17 -26.39
C VAL A 364 8.54 -2.71 -24.93
N ASN A 365 7.98 -1.53 -24.66
CA ASN A 365 7.66 -1.06 -23.32
C ASN A 365 6.13 -1.10 -23.17
N LEU A 366 5.62 -2.05 -22.40
CA LEU A 366 4.21 -2.09 -21.99
C LEU A 366 4.07 -1.16 -20.79
N TRP A 367 3.53 0.04 -20.98
CA TRP A 367 3.45 1.06 -19.93
C TRP A 367 2.00 1.40 -19.58
N PRO A 368 1.68 1.63 -18.28
CA PRO A 368 0.32 1.95 -17.87
C PRO A 368 -0.08 3.32 -18.44
N ILE A 369 -1.32 3.41 -18.91
CA ILE A 369 -1.98 4.67 -19.29
C ILE A 369 -3.37 4.72 -18.67
N TYR A 370 -3.99 5.90 -18.71
CA TYR A 370 -5.24 6.15 -18.00
C TYR A 370 -6.28 6.77 -18.93
N ALA A 371 -7.48 6.22 -18.92
CA ALA A 371 -8.64 6.72 -19.66
C ALA A 371 -9.34 7.88 -18.94
N ALA A 372 -9.13 8.03 -17.62
CA ALA A 372 -9.67 9.13 -16.84
C ALA A 372 -9.31 10.51 -17.41
N THR A 373 -10.27 11.43 -17.38
CA THR A 373 -10.10 12.83 -17.78
C THR A 373 -8.99 13.54 -16.98
N GLY A 374 -8.33 14.51 -17.60
CA GLY A 374 -7.20 15.26 -17.01
C GLY A 374 -5.82 14.61 -17.16
N THR A 375 -5.71 13.30 -17.34
CA THR A 375 -4.41 12.58 -17.41
C THR A 375 -3.64 12.77 -18.72
N LYS A 376 -4.27 13.30 -19.79
CA LYS A 376 -3.68 13.31 -21.14
C LYS A 376 -2.50 14.26 -21.34
N ALA A 377 -2.37 15.28 -20.49
CA ALA A 377 -1.19 16.15 -20.50
C ALA A 377 0.05 15.44 -19.93
N SER A 378 -0.08 14.83 -18.73
CA SER A 378 0.99 14.04 -18.11
C SER A 378 1.36 12.81 -18.93
N GLU A 379 0.38 12.17 -19.58
CA GLU A 379 0.61 11.04 -20.49
C GLU A 379 1.43 11.44 -21.73
N ALA A 380 1.17 12.62 -22.29
CA ALA A 380 1.91 13.13 -23.43
C ALA A 380 3.36 13.49 -23.08
N GLU A 381 3.62 14.04 -21.89
CA GLU A 381 4.97 14.28 -21.38
C GLU A 381 5.70 12.96 -21.07
N ALA A 382 5.06 12.04 -20.34
CA ALA A 382 5.60 10.73 -19.98
C ALA A 382 6.02 9.91 -21.21
N LEU A 383 5.27 10.01 -22.30
CA LEU A 383 5.63 9.39 -23.58
C LEU A 383 6.92 9.99 -24.19
N GLN A 384 7.24 11.26 -23.95
CA GLN A 384 8.53 11.83 -24.37
C GLN A 384 9.67 11.36 -23.48
N VAL A 385 9.46 11.26 -22.15
CA VAL A 385 10.43 10.67 -21.23
C VAL A 385 10.77 9.24 -21.68
N TRP A 386 9.76 8.43 -22.02
CA TRP A 386 9.96 7.09 -22.54
C TRP A 386 10.74 7.05 -23.86
N LYS A 387 10.45 7.95 -24.82
CA LYS A 387 11.19 8.05 -26.09
C LYS A 387 12.63 8.52 -25.90
N THR A 388 12.90 9.37 -24.90
CA THR A 388 14.25 9.80 -24.55
C THR A 388 15.04 8.66 -23.89
N ALA A 389 14.40 7.89 -23.02
CA ALA A 389 15.02 6.79 -22.29
C ALA A 389 15.28 5.54 -23.17
N LEU A 390 14.32 5.21 -24.05
CA LEU A 390 14.30 4.00 -24.87
C LEU A 390 13.92 4.32 -26.33
N PRO A 391 14.73 5.10 -27.07
CA PRO A 391 14.37 5.60 -28.42
C PRO A 391 14.15 4.52 -29.47
N ASN A 392 14.65 3.30 -29.24
CA ASN A 392 14.49 2.15 -30.14
C ASN A 392 13.31 1.22 -29.75
N TYR A 393 12.53 1.56 -28.72
CA TYR A 393 11.44 0.70 -28.23
C TYR A 393 10.08 1.17 -28.77
N LYS A 394 9.18 0.21 -29.01
CA LYS A 394 7.75 0.50 -29.21
C LYS A 394 7.08 0.68 -27.85
N HIS A 395 6.63 1.89 -27.52
CA HIS A 395 5.87 2.13 -26.30
C HIS A 395 4.38 1.86 -26.55
N ILE A 396 3.83 0.84 -25.87
CA ILE A 396 2.43 0.44 -25.96
C ILE A 396 1.76 0.78 -24.63
N GLY A 397 0.82 1.71 -24.66
CA GLY A 397 0.01 2.06 -23.49
C GLY A 397 -1.06 1.00 -23.24
N ILE A 398 -1.12 0.44 -22.03
CA ILE A 398 -2.22 -0.42 -21.57
C ILE A 398 -3.08 0.37 -20.57
N ILE A 399 -4.40 0.33 -20.73
CA ILE A 399 -5.33 1.04 -19.83
C ILE A 399 -5.32 0.36 -18.46
N CYS A 400 -5.03 1.13 -17.41
CA CYS A 400 -4.81 0.62 -16.05
C CYS A 400 -5.63 1.33 -14.96
N ASP A 401 -6.67 2.11 -15.30
CA ASP A 401 -7.44 2.92 -14.33
C ASP A 401 -7.99 2.11 -13.14
N LYS A 402 -8.45 0.87 -13.35
CA LYS A 402 -9.02 0.02 -12.30
C LYS A 402 -7.98 -0.80 -11.56
N ILE A 403 -6.96 -1.33 -12.23
CA ILE A 403 -5.91 -2.09 -11.53
C ILE A 403 -5.09 -1.19 -10.61
N ALA A 404 -4.88 0.07 -10.99
CA ALA A 404 -4.19 1.06 -10.16
C ALA A 404 -4.94 1.40 -8.86
N LEU A 405 -6.25 1.14 -8.75
CA LEU A 405 -7.00 1.26 -7.49
C LEU A 405 -6.64 0.17 -6.48
N TYR A 406 -5.89 -0.85 -6.89
CA TYR A 406 -5.29 -1.86 -6.02
C TYR A 406 -3.79 -1.61 -5.82
N SER A 407 -3.33 -0.38 -6.02
CA SER A 407 -1.94 0.09 -5.83
C SER A 407 -0.86 -0.66 -6.64
N GLY A 408 -1.19 -1.10 -7.86
CA GLY A 408 -0.22 -1.71 -8.78
C GLY A 408 -0.69 -1.68 -10.23
N THR A 409 0.21 -1.88 -11.19
CA THR A 409 -0.15 -1.95 -12.63
C THR A 409 0.60 -3.07 -13.38
N ILE A 410 1.15 -2.80 -14.56
CA ILE A 410 1.67 -3.80 -15.51
C ILE A 410 2.86 -4.54 -14.92
N HIS A 411 3.82 -3.81 -14.34
CA HIS A 411 4.98 -4.43 -13.72
C HIS A 411 4.53 -5.33 -12.57
N CYS A 412 3.69 -4.83 -11.66
CA CYS A 412 3.19 -5.58 -10.51
C CYS A 412 2.61 -6.97 -10.86
N ILE A 413 1.99 -7.12 -12.04
CA ILE A 413 1.36 -8.39 -12.48
C ILE A 413 2.15 -9.18 -13.53
N THR A 414 3.43 -8.88 -13.74
CA THR A 414 4.28 -9.59 -14.71
C THR A 414 5.68 -9.90 -14.19
N ARG A 415 6.31 -10.97 -14.69
CA ARG A 415 7.76 -11.23 -14.56
C ARG A 415 8.29 -11.74 -15.90
N THR A 416 9.47 -11.31 -16.33
CA THR A 416 10.09 -11.79 -17.57
C THR A 416 11.23 -12.76 -17.29
N ILE A 417 11.43 -13.72 -18.21
CA ILE A 417 12.54 -14.69 -18.18
C ILE A 417 13.49 -14.36 -19.35
N PRO A 418 14.78 -14.07 -19.08
CA PRO A 418 15.76 -13.72 -20.12
C PRO A 418 16.15 -14.92 -20.99
N ASN A 419 16.66 -14.65 -22.20
CA ASN A 419 17.08 -15.64 -23.18
C ASN A 419 18.25 -16.52 -22.68
N GLY A 420 17.92 -17.73 -22.23
CA GLY A 420 18.90 -18.72 -21.76
C GLY A 420 18.35 -20.14 -21.75
N THR A 421 19.23 -21.12 -21.55
CA THR A 421 18.84 -22.53 -21.54
C THR A 421 18.13 -22.87 -20.23
N LEU A 422 16.83 -23.19 -20.32
CA LEU A 422 16.07 -23.76 -19.22
C LEU A 422 16.55 -25.21 -19.00
N SER A 423 17.51 -25.38 -18.09
CA SER A 423 18.06 -26.69 -17.69
C SER A 423 18.67 -26.56 -16.29
N PRO A 424 18.71 -27.66 -15.50
CA PRO A 424 19.20 -27.58 -14.12
C PRO A 424 20.71 -27.33 -14.08
N TRP A 425 21.13 -26.47 -13.15
CA TRP A 425 22.53 -26.27 -12.75
C TRP A 425 23.02 -27.43 -11.88
N ILE A 426 22.12 -27.97 -11.04
CA ILE A 426 22.31 -29.11 -10.14
C ILE A 426 21.33 -30.20 -10.59
N GLY A 427 21.86 -31.31 -11.11
CA GLY A 427 21.05 -32.37 -11.71
C GLY A 427 20.09 -33.05 -10.73
N ASN A 428 18.96 -33.55 -11.25
CA ASN A 428 17.98 -34.30 -10.44
C ASN A 428 18.61 -35.59 -9.89
N GLY A 429 18.31 -35.91 -8.63
CA GLY A 429 18.66 -37.17 -7.98
C GLY A 429 17.62 -38.27 -8.17
N THR A 430 17.87 -39.44 -7.58
CA THR A 430 16.93 -40.57 -7.52
C THR A 430 16.52 -40.87 -6.09
N CYS A 431 15.23 -41.16 -5.87
CA CYS A 431 14.74 -41.61 -4.56
C CYS A 431 15.02 -43.10 -4.39
N VAL A 432 15.86 -43.47 -3.42
CA VAL A 432 16.28 -44.86 -3.16
C VAL A 432 16.05 -45.19 -1.69
N SER A 433 15.17 -46.16 -1.44
CA SER A 433 14.79 -46.59 -0.08
C SER A 433 14.32 -45.45 0.84
N GLY A 434 13.72 -44.40 0.28
CA GLY A 434 13.21 -43.23 1.03
C GLY A 434 14.23 -42.11 1.24
N MET A 435 15.45 -42.23 0.71
CA MET A 435 16.47 -41.16 0.74
C MET A 435 16.88 -40.71 -0.66
N CYS A 436 17.19 -39.42 -0.84
CA CYS A 436 17.65 -38.89 -2.12
C CYS A 436 19.13 -39.20 -2.38
N GLN A 437 19.39 -39.88 -3.50
CA GLN A 437 20.71 -40.01 -4.10
C GLN A 437 20.86 -38.93 -5.18
N ALA A 438 21.26 -37.72 -4.76
CA ALA A 438 21.49 -36.59 -5.65
C ALA A 438 22.96 -36.45 -6.07
N PRO A 439 23.25 -35.72 -7.17
CA PRO A 439 24.58 -35.16 -7.43
C PRO A 439 25.03 -34.23 -6.31
N ALA A 440 26.33 -33.93 -6.26
CA ALA A 440 26.87 -32.94 -5.31
C ALA A 440 26.12 -31.60 -5.39
N LEU A 441 25.88 -30.99 -4.23
CA LEU A 441 25.05 -29.79 -4.00
C LEU A 441 23.54 -29.96 -4.19
N GLY A 442 23.05 -31.14 -4.59
CA GLY A 442 21.61 -31.44 -4.69
C GLY A 442 21.05 -32.11 -3.44
N TYR A 443 19.74 -31.98 -3.23
CA TYR A 443 19.04 -32.46 -2.03
C TYR A 443 19.31 -33.93 -1.67
N THR A 444 19.78 -34.17 -0.44
CA THR A 444 20.16 -35.52 0.06
C THR A 444 19.24 -36.11 1.13
N GLY A 445 18.16 -35.40 1.51
CA GLY A 445 17.24 -35.81 2.57
C GLY A 445 16.21 -36.88 2.20
N GLU A 446 15.13 -36.97 2.99
CA GLU A 446 14.04 -37.94 2.79
C GLU A 446 13.24 -37.67 1.51
N CYS A 447 12.70 -38.72 0.88
CA CYS A 447 11.98 -38.61 -0.38
C CYS A 447 10.79 -39.57 -0.49
N ASN A 448 9.78 -39.11 -1.22
CA ASN A 448 8.54 -39.86 -1.45
C ASN A 448 7.86 -39.34 -2.74
N ALA A 449 6.57 -39.64 -2.95
CA ALA A 449 5.84 -39.18 -4.14
C ALA A 449 5.63 -37.64 -4.19
N ASN A 450 5.64 -36.97 -3.03
CA ASN A 450 5.41 -35.54 -2.89
C ASN A 450 6.72 -34.75 -2.73
N ILE A 451 7.77 -35.36 -2.15
CA ILE A 451 9.12 -34.78 -2.00
C ILE A 451 10.04 -35.37 -3.08
N PRO A 452 10.26 -34.66 -4.22
CA PRO A 452 11.12 -35.13 -5.29
C PRO A 452 12.59 -34.77 -5.05
N CYS A 453 13.51 -35.63 -5.49
CA CYS A 453 14.96 -35.36 -5.46
C CYS A 453 15.36 -34.35 -6.56
N LYS A 454 15.00 -33.08 -6.36
CA LYS A 454 15.27 -31.96 -7.27
C LYS A 454 15.67 -30.72 -6.47
N GLY A 455 16.45 -29.85 -7.10
CA GLY A 455 16.90 -28.60 -6.47
C GLY A 455 18.26 -28.72 -5.78
N PRO A 456 18.71 -27.63 -5.15
CA PRO A 456 19.88 -27.63 -4.27
C PRO A 456 19.57 -28.39 -2.96
N ASP A 457 20.59 -28.67 -2.15
CA ASP A 457 20.38 -29.19 -0.79
C ASP A 457 19.72 -28.14 0.13
N TRP A 458 19.13 -28.59 1.23
CA TRP A 458 18.31 -27.73 2.10
C TRP A 458 19.06 -27.33 3.37
N GLN A 459 19.06 -26.03 3.69
CA GLN A 459 19.61 -25.50 4.95
C GLN A 459 18.65 -25.74 6.13
N CYS A 460 17.35 -25.66 5.87
CA CYS A 460 16.31 -26.07 6.81
C CYS A 460 15.05 -26.52 6.05
N VAL A 461 14.23 -27.37 6.66
CA VAL A 461 13.04 -27.98 6.02
C VAL A 461 11.84 -27.03 5.89
N CYS A 462 11.94 -25.81 6.40
CA CYS A 462 10.84 -24.86 6.48
C CYS A 462 11.26 -23.48 5.94
N ASP A 463 10.30 -22.56 5.91
CA ASP A 463 10.50 -21.19 5.42
C ASP A 463 11.36 -20.32 6.36
N ASP A 464 11.50 -20.67 7.65
CA ASP A 464 12.30 -19.92 8.61
C ASP A 464 13.26 -20.78 9.42
N CYS A 465 14.53 -20.80 9.04
CA CYS A 465 15.55 -21.57 9.76
C CYS A 465 15.77 -21.12 11.21
N ASN A 466 15.22 -19.97 11.63
CA ASN A 466 15.28 -19.54 13.04
C ASN A 466 14.20 -20.21 13.93
N TYR A 467 13.23 -20.93 13.35
CA TYR A 467 12.07 -21.44 14.08
C TYR A 467 11.77 -22.95 13.90
N CYS A 468 12.38 -23.63 12.93
CA CYS A 468 12.04 -25.03 12.63
C CYS A 468 13.21 -25.89 12.07
N ASP A 469 14.41 -25.76 12.65
CA ASP A 469 15.50 -26.74 12.45
C ASP A 469 15.35 -28.01 13.32
N GLY A 470 14.32 -28.06 14.19
CA GLY A 470 14.08 -29.16 15.13
C GLY A 470 14.75 -28.98 16.49
N THR A 471 15.65 -27.99 16.63
CA THR A 471 15.94 -27.41 17.94
C THR A 471 14.83 -26.41 18.28
N SER A 472 14.29 -26.49 19.48
CA SER A 472 13.58 -25.33 20.03
C SER A 472 14.60 -24.19 20.16
N PRO A 473 14.27 -22.93 19.82
CA PRO A 473 15.09 -21.78 20.21
C PRO A 473 15.39 -21.90 21.72
N PRO A 474 16.62 -21.61 22.17
CA PRO A 474 17.08 -22.06 23.47
C PRO A 474 16.12 -21.63 24.58
N GLN A 475 15.59 -22.62 25.30
CA GLN A 475 14.80 -22.42 26.52
C GLN A 475 15.74 -22.06 27.66
N SER A 476 16.40 -20.92 27.50
CA SER A 476 17.48 -20.47 28.36
C SER A 476 17.25 -19.04 28.82
N CYS A 477 17.49 -18.81 30.11
CA CYS A 477 17.51 -17.49 30.70
C CYS A 477 18.84 -16.76 30.55
N GLU A 478 19.82 -17.32 29.84
CA GLU A 478 21.07 -16.64 29.49
C GLU A 478 20.77 -15.34 28.71
N ASN A 479 21.03 -14.19 29.34
CA ASN A 479 20.67 -12.84 28.89
C ASN A 479 19.16 -12.50 28.80
N ALA A 480 18.25 -13.35 29.27
CA ALA A 480 16.80 -13.14 29.19
C ALA A 480 16.09 -12.86 30.54
N CYS A 481 16.81 -12.81 31.66
CA CYS A 481 16.24 -12.57 33.00
C CYS A 481 15.36 -11.30 33.09
N GLY A 482 14.13 -11.46 33.58
CA GLY A 482 13.12 -10.41 33.68
C GLY A 482 12.16 -10.30 32.48
N GLY A 483 12.26 -11.20 31.50
CA GLY A 483 11.34 -11.30 30.37
C GLY A 483 11.09 -12.74 29.92
N GLN A 484 10.64 -12.91 28.68
CA GLN A 484 10.45 -14.22 28.04
C GLN A 484 11.69 -14.60 27.22
N ALA A 485 12.15 -15.84 27.33
CA ALA A 485 13.26 -16.36 26.54
C ALA A 485 12.83 -16.66 25.09
N PRO A 486 13.78 -16.74 24.13
CA PRO A 486 13.49 -17.10 22.74
C PRO A 486 12.72 -18.43 22.59
N GLY A 487 12.98 -19.40 23.47
CA GLY A 487 12.27 -20.68 23.54
C GLY A 487 10.85 -20.66 24.14
N GLY A 488 10.29 -19.47 24.39
CA GLY A 488 8.89 -19.26 24.82
C GLY A 488 8.61 -19.45 26.31
N CYS A 489 9.57 -19.94 27.09
CA CYS A 489 9.51 -19.99 28.56
C CYS A 489 9.85 -18.64 29.19
N TYR A 490 9.43 -18.40 30.43
CA TYR A 490 9.64 -17.14 31.14
C TYR A 490 10.85 -17.17 32.07
N CYS A 491 11.45 -15.99 32.25
CA CYS A 491 12.65 -15.75 33.04
C CYS A 491 12.47 -14.64 34.08
N ASP A 492 11.21 -14.32 34.42
CA ASP A 492 10.83 -13.36 35.45
C ASP A 492 10.48 -14.04 36.78
N THR A 493 10.13 -13.25 37.80
CA THR A 493 9.81 -13.76 39.14
C THR A 493 8.43 -14.40 39.27
N LEU A 494 7.55 -14.22 38.28
CA LEU A 494 6.21 -14.80 38.24
C LEU A 494 6.19 -16.17 37.56
N CYS A 495 7.24 -16.57 36.85
CA CYS A 495 7.25 -17.84 36.12
C CYS A 495 7.03 -19.07 37.03
N LYS A 496 7.42 -18.98 38.32
CA LYS A 496 7.17 -20.03 39.33
C LYS A 496 5.73 -20.07 39.85
N GLN A 497 4.97 -19.00 39.63
CA GLN A 497 3.54 -18.91 39.93
C GLN A 497 2.69 -19.43 38.77
N TYR A 498 3.12 -19.18 37.52
CA TYR A 498 2.42 -19.64 36.30
C TYR A 498 2.92 -21.00 35.79
N ASN A 499 4.01 -21.53 36.34
CA ASN A 499 4.63 -22.82 36.01
C ASN A 499 5.11 -22.90 34.54
N ASP A 500 5.78 -21.84 34.10
CA ASP A 500 6.28 -21.65 32.73
C ASP A 500 7.75 -21.16 32.67
N CYS A 501 8.49 -21.29 33.79
CA CYS A 501 9.92 -20.98 33.84
C CYS A 501 10.76 -21.78 32.83
N CYS A 502 11.83 -21.17 32.32
CA CYS A 502 12.85 -21.94 31.62
C CYS A 502 13.58 -22.92 32.55
N PRO A 503 14.04 -24.09 32.04
CA PRO A 503 14.76 -25.10 32.82
C PRO A 503 15.97 -24.60 33.61
N ASP A 504 16.61 -23.52 33.16
CA ASP A 504 17.80 -22.91 33.74
C ASP A 504 17.53 -21.55 34.44
N TYR A 505 16.26 -21.20 34.69
CA TYR A 505 15.89 -20.00 35.47
C TYR A 505 16.61 -19.95 36.82
N ASP A 506 16.75 -21.10 37.49
CA ASP A 506 17.46 -21.20 38.77
C ASP A 506 19.00 -21.13 38.64
N GLN A 507 19.53 -21.30 37.42
CA GLN A 507 20.96 -21.14 37.12
C GLN A 507 21.33 -19.69 36.77
N PHE A 508 20.49 -18.99 36.00
CA PHE A 508 20.79 -17.64 35.50
C PHE A 508 20.09 -16.50 36.25
N CYS A 509 18.89 -16.70 36.79
CA CYS A 509 18.07 -15.61 37.35
C CYS A 509 17.81 -15.70 38.86
N SER A 510 17.67 -16.90 39.44
CA SER A 510 17.29 -17.02 40.87
C SER A 510 18.47 -16.93 41.86
N ALA A 511 19.72 -17.00 41.37
CA ALA A 511 20.93 -16.99 42.19
C ALA A 511 21.86 -15.79 41.89
N GLY A 512 21.78 -14.73 42.71
CA GLY A 512 22.95 -13.88 43.01
C GLY A 512 23.18 -12.58 42.23
N ALA A 513 22.26 -12.12 41.37
CA ALA A 513 22.43 -10.87 40.60
C ALA A 513 22.14 -9.57 41.40
N SER A 514 22.70 -9.42 42.61
CA SER A 514 22.53 -8.23 43.47
C SER A 514 23.53 -7.12 43.13
N SER A 515 23.54 -6.70 41.86
CA SER A 515 24.52 -5.76 41.29
C SER A 515 23.87 -4.55 40.61
N CYS A 516 24.51 -3.38 40.76
CA CYS A 516 24.18 -2.16 40.06
C CYS A 516 24.91 -1.99 38.70
N GLN A 517 25.78 -2.91 38.30
CA GLN A 517 26.48 -2.84 37.01
C GLN A 517 25.47 -2.76 35.85
N GLY A 518 25.49 -1.64 35.11
CA GLY A 518 24.54 -1.36 34.04
C GLY A 518 23.13 -0.94 34.47
N LYS A 519 22.88 -0.71 35.77
CA LYS A 519 21.55 -0.42 36.34
C LYS A 519 21.48 0.89 37.16
N CYS A 520 22.44 1.79 36.98
CA CYS A 520 22.49 3.07 37.70
C CYS A 520 21.23 3.93 37.46
N GLY A 521 20.71 4.54 38.53
CA GLY A 521 19.43 5.26 38.51
C GLY A 521 18.19 4.37 38.66
N GLY A 522 18.35 3.04 38.68
CA GLY A 522 17.27 2.07 38.81
C GLY A 522 17.31 1.25 40.11
N GLN A 523 16.80 0.02 40.04
CA GLN A 523 16.79 -0.97 41.12
C GLN A 523 17.37 -2.29 40.61
N ALA A 524 18.21 -2.96 41.41
CA ALA A 524 18.71 -4.29 41.06
C ALA A 524 17.65 -5.38 41.30
N THR A 525 17.85 -6.55 40.69
CA THR A 525 16.88 -7.66 40.73
C THR A 525 16.61 -8.17 42.16
N SER A 526 17.56 -7.98 43.09
CA SER A 526 17.42 -8.33 44.52
C SER A 526 16.69 -7.26 45.36
N GLY A 527 16.06 -6.26 44.76
CA GLY A 527 15.25 -5.24 45.44
C GLY A 527 16.02 -4.03 45.99
N CYS A 528 17.34 -4.11 46.10
CA CYS A 528 18.19 -2.98 46.48
C CYS A 528 18.26 -1.91 45.37
N LYS A 529 18.44 -0.65 45.76
CA LYS A 529 18.43 0.51 44.86
C LYS A 529 19.82 0.81 44.29
N CYS A 530 19.82 1.38 43.09
CA CYS A 530 21.00 1.83 42.35
C CYS A 530 20.92 3.31 41.95
N ASP A 531 19.95 4.03 42.52
CA ASP A 531 19.74 5.48 42.39
C ASP A 531 20.45 6.27 43.50
N ALA A 532 20.59 7.58 43.32
CA ALA A 532 21.27 8.45 44.29
C ALA A 532 20.53 8.60 45.63
N ALA A 533 19.23 8.33 45.68
CA ALA A 533 18.44 8.38 46.92
C ALA A 533 18.66 7.13 47.78
N CYS A 534 19.29 6.07 47.26
CA CYS A 534 19.55 4.83 48.00
C CYS A 534 20.38 5.05 49.28
N VAL A 535 21.28 6.05 49.25
CA VAL A 535 22.18 6.37 50.37
C VAL A 535 21.41 7.00 51.52
N GLN A 536 20.43 7.87 51.21
CA GLN A 536 19.56 8.50 52.21
C GLN A 536 18.53 7.51 52.77
N ASN A 537 18.05 6.59 51.94
CA ASN A 537 17.07 5.56 52.31
C ASN A 537 17.71 4.26 52.85
N ASN A 538 19.05 4.22 52.99
CA ASN A 538 19.85 3.09 53.46
C ASN A 538 19.48 1.73 52.80
N ASN A 539 19.25 1.74 51.48
CA ASN A 539 18.81 0.57 50.73
C ASN A 539 19.60 0.33 49.41
N CYS A 540 20.80 0.91 49.29
CA CYS A 540 21.72 0.67 48.19
C CYS A 540 22.09 -0.81 48.03
N CYS A 541 22.41 -1.24 46.80
CA CYS A 541 23.15 -2.48 46.60
C CYS A 541 24.60 -2.35 47.06
N ALA A 542 25.22 -3.49 47.42
CA ALA A 542 26.58 -3.53 47.99
C ALA A 542 27.66 -2.95 47.06
N ASP A 543 27.44 -2.98 45.75
CA ASP A 543 28.34 -2.51 44.69
C ASP A 543 27.95 -1.14 44.11
N TYR A 544 26.91 -0.47 44.65
CA TYR A 544 26.50 0.87 44.21
C TYR A 544 27.67 1.87 44.22
N GLN A 545 28.51 1.80 45.25
CA GLN A 545 29.71 2.63 45.40
C GLN A 545 30.80 2.35 44.35
N GLN A 546 30.77 1.18 43.70
CA GLN A 546 31.74 0.79 42.67
C GLN A 546 31.28 1.16 41.25
N PHE A 547 29.97 1.13 40.97
CA PHE A 547 29.45 1.30 39.62
C PHE A 547 28.64 2.59 39.38
N CYS A 548 28.03 3.19 40.40
CA CYS A 548 27.03 4.25 40.23
C CYS A 548 27.23 5.50 41.13
N ALA A 549 28.17 5.48 42.08
CA ALA A 549 28.45 6.64 42.92
C ALA A 549 29.16 7.75 42.14
N CYS A 550 28.40 8.78 41.76
CA CYS A 550 28.92 10.01 41.16
C CYS A 550 29.92 10.71 42.11
N GLN A 551 31.05 11.17 41.56
CA GLN A 551 32.11 11.86 42.31
C GLN A 551 32.00 13.38 42.12
N PRO A 552 31.68 14.18 43.16
CA PRO A 552 31.48 15.63 43.05
C PRO A 552 32.68 16.38 42.44
N GLN A 553 32.47 17.03 41.29
CA GLN A 553 33.53 17.74 40.57
C GLN A 553 33.55 19.23 40.96
N CYS A 554 34.10 19.49 42.15
CA CYS A 554 34.25 20.83 42.73
C CYS A 554 35.66 21.43 42.63
N THR A 555 36.64 20.67 42.16
CA THR A 555 38.03 21.15 41.99
C THR A 555 38.08 22.35 41.04
N GLY A 556 38.34 23.54 41.59
CA GLY A 556 38.41 24.80 40.83
C GLY A 556 37.14 25.67 40.85
N LYS A 557 36.06 25.22 41.49
CA LYS A 557 34.83 26.01 41.70
C LYS A 557 34.81 26.68 43.08
N GLN A 558 34.05 27.77 43.20
CA GLN A 558 33.80 28.53 44.44
C GLN A 558 32.32 28.49 44.86
N CYS A 559 31.39 28.53 43.90
CA CYS A 559 29.97 28.23 44.11
C CYS A 559 29.35 27.55 42.86
N GLY A 560 28.12 27.04 42.95
CA GLY A 560 27.43 26.36 41.84
C GLY A 560 27.56 24.82 41.82
N PRO A 561 26.90 24.12 40.87
CA PRO A 561 26.62 22.69 40.95
C PRO A 561 27.84 21.78 40.80
N ASP A 562 27.82 20.65 41.51
CA ASP A 562 28.92 19.66 41.57
C ASP A 562 28.92 18.61 40.46
N GLY A 563 27.83 18.49 39.70
CA GLY A 563 27.61 17.48 38.65
C GLY A 563 26.92 16.20 39.12
N CYS A 564 26.68 16.05 40.43
CA CYS A 564 26.05 14.89 41.07
C CYS A 564 24.72 15.23 41.79
N GLY A 565 24.34 16.50 41.84
CA GLY A 565 23.09 16.99 42.47
C GLY A 565 23.30 17.82 43.73
N GLY A 566 24.56 18.08 44.11
CA GLY A 566 24.94 19.02 45.17
C GLY A 566 25.56 20.31 44.62
N GLU A 567 26.08 21.15 45.52
CA GLU A 567 26.75 22.42 45.21
C GLU A 567 28.14 22.50 45.84
N CYS A 568 29.06 23.14 45.13
CA CYS A 568 30.48 23.26 45.50
C CYS A 568 30.80 24.40 46.46
N GLY A 569 29.79 25.14 46.92
CA GLY A 569 29.92 26.32 47.77
C GLY A 569 28.81 27.33 47.49
N ILE A 570 28.75 28.38 48.31
CA ILE A 570 27.74 29.45 48.21
C ILE A 570 28.45 30.80 48.12
N CYS A 571 28.03 31.63 47.17
CA CYS A 571 28.59 32.95 46.92
C CYS A 571 28.16 33.98 48.01
N SER A 572 28.96 35.03 48.22
CA SER A 572 28.69 36.03 49.28
C SER A 572 27.50 36.94 48.96
N VAL A 573 26.94 37.62 49.97
CA VAL A 573 25.89 38.64 49.78
C VAL A 573 26.36 39.69 48.77
N ASN A 574 25.51 39.98 47.78
CA ASN A 574 25.76 40.83 46.59
C ASN A 574 26.68 40.21 45.51
N GLN A 575 26.97 38.91 45.57
CA GLN A 575 27.66 38.16 44.50
C GLN A 575 26.78 37.04 43.92
N ILE A 576 26.96 36.75 42.64
CA ILE A 576 26.28 35.69 41.91
C ILE A 576 27.27 34.62 41.41
N CYS A 577 26.75 33.40 41.20
CA CYS A 577 27.50 32.32 40.56
C CYS A 577 27.64 32.59 39.06
N THR A 578 28.88 32.69 38.57
CA THR A 578 29.13 32.59 37.12
C THR A 578 28.99 31.14 36.65
N PRO A 579 28.69 30.86 35.36
CA PRO A 579 28.65 29.48 34.83
C PRO A 579 29.99 28.73 34.93
N ALA A 580 31.10 29.44 35.10
CA ALA A 580 32.43 28.87 35.37
C ALA A 580 32.63 28.46 36.84
N GLY A 581 31.65 28.72 37.73
CA GLY A 581 31.69 28.40 39.15
C GLY A 581 32.42 29.42 40.04
N ALA A 582 32.74 30.61 39.54
CA ALA A 582 33.39 31.68 40.30
C ALA A 582 32.38 32.72 40.82
N CYS A 583 32.68 33.33 41.97
CA CYS A 583 31.89 34.41 42.57
C CYS A 583 32.12 35.74 41.82
N GLN A 584 31.06 36.47 41.45
CA GLN A 584 31.18 37.79 40.83
C GLN A 584 30.13 38.78 41.34
N ASP A 585 30.54 40.04 41.54
CA ASP A 585 29.65 41.13 42.00
C ASP A 585 28.55 41.47 40.98
N VAL A 586 27.38 41.87 41.47
CA VAL A 586 26.20 42.16 40.63
C VAL A 586 26.36 43.46 39.83
N CYS A 587 26.15 43.39 38.51
CA CYS A 587 26.11 44.54 37.60
C CYS A 587 24.83 45.37 37.80
N VAL A 588 24.93 46.70 37.69
CA VAL A 588 23.80 47.64 37.89
C VAL A 588 23.29 48.18 36.53
N PRO A 589 22.06 47.81 36.09
CA PRO A 589 21.46 48.24 34.83
C PRO A 589 21.33 49.77 34.67
N LYS A 590 21.46 50.28 33.43
CA LYS A 590 21.45 51.72 33.12
C LYS A 590 20.34 52.14 32.16
N CYS A 591 19.10 52.06 32.63
CA CYS A 591 17.89 52.36 31.84
C CYS A 591 17.40 53.82 31.86
N GLY A 592 18.28 54.78 32.14
CA GLY A 592 17.91 56.19 32.23
C GLY A 592 17.60 56.81 30.86
N GLY A 593 16.32 56.85 30.47
CA GLY A 593 15.84 57.47 29.24
C GLY A 593 15.66 56.52 28.04
N LEU A 594 15.46 55.22 28.29
CA LEU A 594 15.20 54.20 27.26
C LEU A 594 13.83 53.53 27.51
N GLU A 595 13.07 53.28 26.44
CA GLU A 595 11.75 52.62 26.47
C GLU A 595 11.84 51.13 26.08
N CYS A 596 12.76 50.81 25.17
CA CYS A 596 13.24 49.47 24.89
C CYS A 596 14.72 49.52 24.45
N GLY A 597 15.48 48.44 24.65
CA GLY A 597 16.92 48.35 24.29
C GLY A 597 17.79 47.66 25.36
N PRO A 598 19.09 47.41 25.12
CA PRO A 598 19.97 46.71 26.07
C PRO A 598 20.37 47.56 27.27
N ASP A 599 20.51 46.94 28.46
CA ASP A 599 20.68 47.65 29.74
C ASP A 599 22.12 47.90 30.21
N GLY A 600 23.11 47.39 29.46
CA GLY A 600 24.54 47.45 29.80
C GLY A 600 25.05 46.35 30.74
N CYS A 601 24.17 45.49 31.25
CA CYS A 601 24.47 44.34 32.11
C CYS A 601 24.07 42.98 31.50
N GLY A 602 23.36 42.98 30.36
CA GLY A 602 22.93 41.78 29.64
C GLY A 602 21.40 41.56 29.65
N GLY A 603 20.65 42.43 30.33
CA GLY A 603 19.19 42.52 30.23
C GLY A 603 18.74 43.61 29.26
N THR A 604 17.45 43.96 29.32
CA THR A 604 16.85 45.00 28.50
C THR A 604 16.04 46.01 29.31
N CYS A 605 16.18 47.28 28.93
CA CYS A 605 15.45 48.42 29.45
C CYS A 605 14.06 48.53 28.82
N GLY A 606 13.20 47.54 29.09
CA GLY A 606 11.85 47.47 28.53
C GLY A 606 11.77 46.80 27.17
N THR A 607 10.53 46.65 26.69
CA THR A 607 10.16 45.95 25.45
C THR A 607 9.07 46.75 24.73
N CYS A 608 9.27 46.98 23.43
CA CYS A 608 8.35 47.72 22.59
C CYS A 608 7.04 46.92 22.35
N GLY A 609 5.98 47.59 21.89
CA GLY A 609 4.66 46.99 21.64
C GLY A 609 4.60 46.06 20.42
N ALA A 610 3.45 45.43 20.22
CA ALA A 610 3.22 44.54 19.07
C ALA A 610 3.24 45.33 17.75
N ASN A 611 4.09 44.90 16.81
CA ASN A 611 4.48 45.61 15.58
C ASN A 611 5.33 46.89 15.79
N GLU A 612 5.98 47.04 16.95
CA GLU A 612 7.01 48.07 17.16
C GLU A 612 8.41 47.45 17.25
N THR A 613 9.42 48.17 16.76
CA THR A 613 10.83 47.80 16.86
C THR A 613 11.61 48.85 17.64
N CYS A 614 12.59 48.41 18.44
CA CYS A 614 13.50 49.30 19.15
C CYS A 614 14.44 49.98 18.16
N MET A 615 14.36 51.30 18.04
CA MET A 615 15.36 52.10 17.32
C MET A 615 15.86 53.23 18.21
N ALA A 616 17.18 53.26 18.42
CA ALA A 616 17.90 54.24 19.24
C ALA A 616 17.35 54.45 20.68
N GLY A 617 16.69 53.44 21.26
CA GLY A 617 16.14 53.49 22.62
C GLY A 617 14.64 53.75 22.72
N GLN A 618 13.95 53.95 21.59
CA GLN A 618 12.51 54.22 21.53
C GLN A 618 11.76 53.20 20.68
N CYS A 619 10.45 53.08 20.95
CA CYS A 619 9.53 52.26 20.17
C CYS A 619 9.19 52.96 18.83
N GLN A 620 9.29 52.25 17.70
CA GLN A 620 8.80 52.76 16.41
C GLN A 620 8.00 51.67 15.66
N CYS A 621 6.81 52.03 15.17
CA CYS A 621 5.93 51.11 14.45
C CYS A 621 6.55 50.67 13.11
N VAL A 622 6.52 49.36 12.83
CA VAL A 622 7.00 48.76 11.59
C VAL A 622 5.83 48.07 10.88
N PRO A 623 5.41 48.53 9.69
CA PRO A 623 4.32 47.92 8.92
C PRO A 623 4.53 46.43 8.69
N ASN A 624 3.55 45.61 9.10
CA ASN A 624 3.68 44.16 9.08
C ASN A 624 2.71 43.52 8.07
N CYS A 625 3.27 43.11 6.93
CA CYS A 625 2.58 42.44 5.83
C CYS A 625 2.97 40.98 5.65
N SER A 626 3.79 40.40 6.55
CA SER A 626 4.18 39.00 6.46
C SER A 626 2.97 38.09 6.63
N GLY A 627 2.65 37.30 5.60
CA GLY A 627 1.47 36.41 5.59
C GLY A 627 0.14 37.10 5.28
N LYS A 628 0.15 38.35 4.78
CA LYS A 628 -1.05 39.07 4.31
C LYS A 628 -0.98 39.31 2.81
N GLU A 629 -2.11 39.12 2.13
CA GLU A 629 -2.30 39.47 0.71
C GLU A 629 -3.02 40.82 0.57
N CYS A 630 -3.84 41.17 1.57
CA CYS A 630 -4.68 42.36 1.61
C CYS A 630 -4.88 42.86 3.04
N GLY A 631 -5.35 44.11 3.21
CA GLY A 631 -5.83 44.63 4.51
C GLY A 631 -4.81 45.47 5.29
N PRO A 632 -5.10 45.85 6.55
CA PRO A 632 -4.32 46.86 7.27
C PRO A 632 -2.92 46.38 7.72
N ASP A 633 -1.93 47.26 7.65
CA ASP A 633 -0.53 46.97 7.97
C ASP A 633 -0.17 47.01 9.46
N GLY A 634 -1.03 47.60 10.29
CA GLY A 634 -0.83 47.80 11.74
C GLY A 634 -0.28 49.17 12.14
N CYS A 635 0.24 49.97 11.20
CA CYS A 635 0.78 51.32 11.42
C CYS A 635 -0.03 52.43 10.73
N GLY A 636 -1.08 52.08 9.96
CA GLY A 636 -2.03 53.02 9.36
C GLY A 636 -2.12 52.98 7.83
N GLY A 637 -1.33 52.11 7.18
CA GLY A 637 -1.43 51.80 5.75
C GLY A 637 -2.08 50.43 5.49
N THR A 638 -1.91 49.94 4.26
CA THR A 638 -2.47 48.67 3.80
C THR A 638 -1.45 47.80 3.07
N CYS A 639 -1.45 46.52 3.41
CA CYS A 639 -0.68 45.46 2.79
C CYS A 639 -1.41 44.92 1.56
N GLY A 640 -1.11 45.43 0.37
CA GLY A 640 -1.65 44.88 -0.88
C GLY A 640 -3.12 45.24 -1.20
N GLU A 641 -3.53 44.90 -2.42
CA GLU A 641 -4.87 45.08 -2.97
C GLU A 641 -5.26 43.82 -3.77
N CYS A 642 -6.48 43.31 -3.58
CA CYS A 642 -6.97 42.13 -4.31
C CYS A 642 -7.38 42.46 -5.75
N LEU A 643 -7.40 41.47 -6.64
CA LEU A 643 -7.62 41.67 -8.07
C LEU A 643 -8.96 41.09 -8.54
N GLY A 644 -9.58 41.74 -9.52
CA GLY A 644 -10.80 41.23 -10.17
C GLY A 644 -12.03 41.20 -9.24
N ASN A 645 -12.56 40.00 -8.97
CA ASN A 645 -13.77 39.75 -8.16
C ASN A 645 -13.46 39.17 -6.77
N GLU A 646 -12.26 39.38 -6.28
CA GLU A 646 -11.81 39.03 -4.93
C GLU A 646 -12.19 40.12 -3.91
N VAL A 647 -12.51 39.69 -2.68
CA VAL A 647 -12.73 40.58 -1.55
C VAL A 647 -11.76 40.21 -0.43
N CYS A 648 -11.17 41.22 0.21
CA CYS A 648 -10.28 40.99 1.34
C CYS A 648 -11.06 40.41 2.54
N SER A 649 -10.70 39.20 2.93
CA SER A 649 -11.31 38.51 4.08
C SER A 649 -10.82 39.08 5.42
N PRO A 650 -11.54 38.86 6.53
CA PRO A 650 -11.04 39.16 7.87
C PRO A 650 -9.72 38.47 8.24
N ALA A 651 -9.32 37.42 7.50
CA ALA A 651 -8.05 36.72 7.62
C ALA A 651 -6.88 37.39 6.85
N SER A 652 -7.09 38.56 6.23
CA SER A 652 -6.09 39.27 5.40
C SER A 652 -5.66 38.50 4.13
N GLN A 653 -6.52 37.61 3.65
CA GLN A 653 -6.39 36.86 2.40
C GLN A 653 -7.40 37.35 1.35
N CYS A 654 -7.03 37.34 0.08
CA CYS A 654 -7.90 37.67 -1.04
C CYS A 654 -8.80 36.48 -1.39
N VAL A 655 -10.09 36.58 -1.05
CA VAL A 655 -11.04 35.49 -1.27
C VAL A 655 -11.95 35.85 -2.44
N CYS A 656 -11.88 35.03 -3.49
CA CYS A 656 -12.73 35.15 -4.66
C CYS A 656 -14.22 35.02 -4.27
N VAL A 657 -15.06 35.97 -4.69
CA VAL A 657 -16.50 35.93 -4.46
C VAL A 657 -17.21 35.40 -5.72
N PRO A 658 -17.89 34.24 -5.65
CA PRO A 658 -18.62 33.66 -6.78
C PRO A 658 -19.67 34.63 -7.35
N ASN A 659 -19.64 34.90 -8.66
CA ASN A 659 -20.57 35.81 -9.30
C ASN A 659 -21.45 35.11 -10.36
N CYS A 660 -22.70 34.89 -9.95
CA CYS A 660 -23.73 34.19 -10.71
C CYS A 660 -24.93 35.07 -11.07
N ASN A 661 -24.86 36.39 -10.87
CA ASN A 661 -25.93 37.30 -11.27
C ASN A 661 -26.15 37.23 -12.80
N GLY A 662 -27.33 36.77 -13.21
CA GLY A 662 -27.68 36.61 -14.62
C GLY A 662 -27.18 35.32 -15.30
N LYS A 663 -26.72 34.32 -14.53
CA LYS A 663 -26.34 32.99 -15.05
C LYS A 663 -27.25 31.90 -14.48
N GLU A 664 -27.53 30.89 -15.29
CA GLU A 664 -28.27 29.67 -14.93
C GLU A 664 -27.32 28.46 -14.79
N CYS A 665 -26.25 28.41 -15.59
CA CYS A 665 -25.18 27.43 -15.47
C CYS A 665 -23.83 28.04 -15.92
N GLY A 666 -22.74 27.26 -15.78
CA GLY A 666 -21.38 27.69 -16.15
C GLY A 666 -20.56 28.28 -15.00
N ALA A 667 -19.32 28.69 -15.28
CA ALA A 667 -18.33 29.06 -14.26
C ALA A 667 -18.71 30.31 -13.46
N ASP A 668 -18.47 30.26 -12.15
CA ASP A 668 -18.77 31.33 -11.19
C ASP A 668 -17.68 32.42 -11.07
N GLY A 669 -16.48 32.14 -11.60
CA GLY A 669 -15.29 32.99 -11.51
C GLY A 669 -14.28 32.55 -10.45
N CYS A 670 -14.62 31.58 -9.59
CA CYS A 670 -13.83 31.13 -8.44
C CYS A 670 -13.51 29.63 -8.45
N GLY A 671 -13.75 28.95 -9.58
CA GLY A 671 -13.53 27.51 -9.75
C GLY A 671 -14.77 26.64 -9.49
N GLY A 672 -15.90 27.23 -9.09
CA GLY A 672 -17.19 26.57 -9.00
C GLY A 672 -18.08 26.85 -10.22
N THR A 673 -19.36 26.51 -10.09
CA THR A 673 -20.37 26.69 -11.15
C THR A 673 -21.67 27.27 -10.60
N CYS A 674 -22.27 28.18 -11.35
CA CYS A 674 -23.51 28.88 -11.00
C CYS A 674 -24.79 28.03 -11.08
N GLY A 675 -24.67 26.79 -11.53
CA GLY A 675 -25.76 25.85 -11.72
C GLY A 675 -25.40 24.82 -12.79
N VAL A 676 -26.30 23.86 -13.00
CA VAL A 676 -26.17 22.79 -13.99
C VAL A 676 -27.43 22.80 -14.84
N CYS A 677 -27.23 22.87 -16.16
CA CYS A 677 -28.31 22.96 -17.14
C CYS A 677 -29.11 21.64 -17.22
N GLY A 678 -30.31 21.66 -17.81
CA GLY A 678 -31.19 20.49 -17.91
C GLY A 678 -30.68 19.38 -18.82
N MET A 679 -31.35 18.22 -18.79
CA MET A 679 -31.01 17.09 -19.65
C MET A 679 -31.24 17.44 -21.13
N ASN A 680 -30.17 17.37 -21.93
CA ASN A 680 -30.04 17.84 -23.32
C ASN A 680 -29.81 19.36 -23.51
N GLU A 681 -29.57 20.12 -22.44
CA GLU A 681 -29.12 21.51 -22.49
C GLU A 681 -27.61 21.59 -22.22
N ALA A 682 -26.94 22.54 -22.88
CA ALA A 682 -25.55 22.89 -22.58
C ALA A 682 -25.45 24.35 -22.17
N CYS A 683 -24.45 24.66 -21.34
CA CYS A 683 -24.15 26.01 -20.93
C CYS A 683 -23.58 26.79 -22.12
N THR A 684 -24.23 27.88 -22.51
CA THR A 684 -23.65 28.82 -23.48
C THR A 684 -22.53 29.64 -22.86
N ALA A 685 -21.74 30.32 -23.69
CA ALA A 685 -20.75 31.29 -23.22
C ALA A 685 -21.36 32.50 -22.49
N ALA A 686 -22.68 32.69 -22.57
CA ALA A 686 -23.43 33.69 -21.80
C ALA A 686 -23.90 33.18 -20.42
N GLY A 687 -23.67 31.90 -20.10
CA GLY A 687 -24.13 31.29 -18.84
C GLY A 687 -25.62 30.94 -18.82
N GLN A 688 -26.24 30.71 -19.97
CA GLN A 688 -27.65 30.33 -20.11
C GLN A 688 -27.79 28.86 -20.55
N CYS A 689 -28.90 28.22 -20.22
CA CYS A 689 -29.22 26.86 -20.64
C CYS A 689 -29.78 26.85 -22.07
N GLU A 690 -29.07 26.26 -23.04
CA GLU A 690 -29.59 26.10 -24.42
C GLU A 690 -29.55 24.65 -24.91
N VAL A 691 -30.66 24.19 -25.49
CA VAL A 691 -30.85 22.82 -25.99
C VAL A 691 -29.89 22.53 -27.16
N GLN A 692 -29.04 21.50 -27.02
CA GLN A 692 -28.12 21.09 -28.07
C GLN A 692 -28.79 20.12 -29.05
N VAL A 693 -28.81 20.47 -30.33
CA VAL A 693 -29.28 19.59 -31.41
C VAL A 693 -28.14 18.66 -31.85
N ALA A 694 -27.82 17.68 -31.00
CA ALA A 694 -26.79 16.67 -31.26
C ALA A 694 -27.31 15.48 -32.09
N GLU A 695 -26.39 14.71 -32.68
CA GLU A 695 -26.73 13.49 -33.44
C GLU A 695 -27.26 12.37 -32.52
N CYS A 696 -28.10 11.49 -33.08
CA CYS A 696 -28.87 10.51 -32.30
C CYS A 696 -28.01 9.48 -31.56
N VAL A 697 -27.88 9.65 -30.24
CA VAL A 697 -27.51 8.56 -29.32
C VAL A 697 -28.79 7.85 -28.87
N ILE A 698 -28.82 6.52 -28.98
CA ILE A 698 -29.94 5.71 -28.48
C ILE A 698 -29.69 5.38 -27.00
N THR A 699 -30.54 5.91 -26.12
CA THR A 699 -30.57 5.59 -24.68
C THR A 699 -31.93 5.01 -24.30
N GLY A 700 -31.94 3.84 -23.65
CA GLY A 700 -33.14 3.28 -23.06
C GLY A 700 -33.61 4.06 -21.82
N CYS A 701 -34.84 3.90 -21.32
CA CYS A 701 -35.88 3.00 -21.84
C CYS A 701 -37.29 3.51 -21.54
N ASN A 702 -38.09 3.68 -22.60
CA ASN A 702 -39.53 3.47 -22.57
C ASN A 702 -39.93 2.97 -23.96
N ASN A 703 -40.04 1.65 -24.09
CA ASN A 703 -40.15 0.89 -25.35
C ASN A 703 -38.91 0.88 -26.28
N GLU A 704 -37.67 0.74 -25.75
CA GLU A 704 -36.71 -0.33 -26.13
C GLU A 704 -35.27 -0.12 -25.60
N LEU A 705 -34.55 -1.25 -25.48
CA LEU A 705 -33.09 -1.50 -25.36
C LEU A 705 -32.19 -0.58 -24.51
N CYS A 706 -31.57 -1.19 -23.50
CA CYS A 706 -30.44 -0.67 -22.70
C CYS A 706 -29.12 -1.39 -23.05
N LYS A 707 -27.98 -0.85 -22.61
CA LYS A 707 -26.68 -1.56 -22.57
C LYS A 707 -26.29 -1.91 -21.13
N ALA A 708 -25.19 -2.63 -20.95
CA ALA A 708 -24.72 -3.14 -19.65
C ALA A 708 -24.09 -2.06 -18.73
N GLU A 709 -24.40 -0.79 -18.96
CA GLU A 709 -23.67 0.38 -18.44
C GLU A 709 -24.62 1.44 -17.83
N ASP A 710 -25.94 1.25 -17.95
CA ASP A 710 -26.97 2.22 -17.56
C ASP A 710 -27.28 2.18 -16.04
N THR A 711 -26.60 3.01 -15.24
CA THR A 711 -26.89 3.17 -13.80
C THR A 711 -28.10 4.07 -13.53
N ALA A 712 -29.31 3.56 -13.76
CA ALA A 712 -30.55 4.19 -13.33
C ALA A 712 -31.52 3.16 -12.72
N SER A 713 -32.21 3.54 -11.64
CA SER A 713 -33.15 2.68 -10.94
C SER A 713 -34.37 2.32 -11.79
N VAL A 714 -34.88 1.08 -11.62
CA VAL A 714 -36.10 0.52 -12.24
C VAL A 714 -35.93 0.07 -13.71
N CYS A 715 -35.09 -0.94 -13.93
CA CYS A 715 -35.21 -1.85 -15.08
C CYS A 715 -35.79 -3.21 -14.62
N ILE A 716 -36.79 -3.73 -15.35
CA ILE A 716 -37.38 -5.05 -15.07
C ILE A 716 -36.68 -6.09 -15.96
N ALA A 717 -36.13 -7.14 -15.34
CA ALA A 717 -35.53 -8.25 -16.06
C ALA A 717 -36.61 -9.09 -16.78
N ASP A 718 -36.70 -8.95 -18.10
CA ASP A 718 -37.51 -9.80 -18.97
C ASP A 718 -36.63 -10.93 -19.56
N PRO A 719 -36.98 -12.22 -19.36
CA PRO A 719 -36.20 -13.34 -19.85
C PRO A 719 -36.21 -13.47 -21.39
N CYS A 720 -37.04 -12.75 -22.12
CA CYS A 720 -37.08 -12.73 -23.59
C CYS A 720 -36.13 -11.70 -24.21
N ASN A 721 -35.47 -10.85 -23.43
CA ASN A 721 -34.57 -9.80 -23.94
C ASN A 721 -33.43 -10.32 -24.83
N TYR A 722 -32.98 -11.57 -24.67
CA TYR A 722 -31.96 -12.17 -25.54
C TYR A 722 -32.38 -12.29 -27.02
N CYS A 723 -33.68 -12.21 -27.33
CA CYS A 723 -34.19 -12.21 -28.70
C CYS A 723 -33.90 -10.90 -29.44
N LEU A 724 -33.71 -9.79 -28.73
CA LEU A 724 -33.57 -8.45 -29.33
C LEU A 724 -32.28 -8.27 -30.14
N LYS A 725 -31.28 -9.15 -29.96
CA LYS A 725 -30.06 -9.21 -30.79
C LYS A 725 -30.30 -9.52 -32.27
N TYR A 726 -31.55 -9.79 -32.67
CA TYR A 726 -31.97 -10.05 -34.04
C TYR A 726 -32.74 -8.88 -34.67
N SER A 727 -32.77 -7.68 -34.08
CA SER A 727 -33.38 -6.49 -34.68
C SER A 727 -32.51 -5.84 -35.77
N GLU A 728 -33.12 -5.02 -36.63
CA GLU A 728 -32.45 -4.16 -37.62
C GLU A 728 -32.80 -2.68 -37.34
N CYS A 729 -31.88 -1.76 -37.58
CA CYS A 729 -32.20 -0.32 -37.59
C CYS A 729 -32.88 0.07 -38.91
N GLY A 730 -33.86 0.99 -38.86
CA GLY A 730 -34.58 1.52 -40.01
C GLY A 730 -34.29 3.01 -40.27
N ASN A 731 -34.81 3.53 -41.38
CA ASN A 731 -34.62 4.93 -41.77
C ASN A 731 -35.48 5.89 -40.93
N PHE A 732 -34.91 7.06 -40.64
CA PHE A 732 -35.48 8.10 -39.79
C PHE A 732 -36.80 8.68 -40.32
N GLY A 733 -37.74 8.94 -39.40
CA GLY A 733 -38.86 9.85 -39.64
C GLY A 733 -38.43 11.32 -39.50
N THR A 734 -39.27 12.25 -39.98
CA THR A 734 -38.99 13.70 -40.03
C THR A 734 -38.77 14.39 -38.68
N ASN A 735 -38.97 13.67 -37.57
CA ASN A 735 -38.98 14.21 -36.21
C ASN A 735 -37.85 13.63 -35.33
N GLY A 736 -36.83 13.03 -35.93
CA GLY A 736 -35.61 12.57 -35.22
C GLY A 736 -35.76 11.29 -34.38
N THR A 737 -36.96 10.71 -34.25
CA THR A 737 -37.13 9.44 -33.55
C THR A 737 -36.53 8.28 -34.33
N CYS A 738 -35.66 7.51 -33.66
CA CYS A 738 -35.15 6.24 -34.20
C CYS A 738 -36.30 5.25 -34.39
N ALA A 739 -36.31 4.57 -35.54
CA ALA A 739 -37.28 3.52 -35.85
C ALA A 739 -36.54 2.24 -36.23
N TRP A 740 -36.77 1.17 -35.47
CA TRP A 740 -36.24 -0.16 -35.75
C TRP A 740 -37.22 -0.98 -36.61
N LYS A 741 -36.67 -1.97 -37.29
CA LYS A 741 -37.36 -2.85 -38.23
C LYS A 741 -37.35 -4.28 -37.69
N SER A 742 -38.54 -4.82 -37.49
CA SER A 742 -38.73 -6.18 -36.94
C SER A 742 -38.41 -7.25 -38.00
N THR A 743 -37.32 -8.00 -37.79
CA THR A 743 -36.86 -9.08 -38.68
C THR A 743 -37.67 -10.36 -38.55
N ALA A 744 -37.49 -11.30 -39.49
CA ALA A 744 -38.07 -12.63 -39.39
C ALA A 744 -37.47 -13.45 -38.22
N GLN A 745 -36.16 -13.34 -37.96
CA GLN A 745 -35.52 -14.02 -36.82
C GLN A 745 -36.04 -13.49 -35.47
N LEU A 746 -36.19 -12.18 -35.33
CA LEU A 746 -36.73 -11.56 -34.11
C LEU A 746 -38.16 -12.06 -33.82
N LYS A 747 -39.05 -12.03 -34.81
CA LYS A 747 -40.43 -12.52 -34.68
C LYS A 747 -40.48 -14.00 -34.30
N ASN A 748 -39.65 -14.84 -34.92
CA ASN A 748 -39.60 -16.27 -34.61
C ASN A 748 -39.09 -16.52 -33.17
N CYS A 749 -38.07 -15.77 -32.73
CA CYS A 749 -37.55 -15.88 -31.37
C CYS A 749 -38.60 -15.49 -30.31
N LEU A 750 -39.26 -14.34 -30.51
CA LEU A 750 -40.31 -13.85 -29.61
C LEU A 750 -41.55 -14.77 -29.57
N GLN A 751 -41.88 -15.47 -30.66
CA GLN A 751 -42.96 -16.46 -30.68
C GLN A 751 -42.67 -17.72 -29.84
N HIS A 752 -41.40 -18.04 -29.58
CA HIS A 752 -40.99 -19.22 -28.83
C HIS A 752 -40.62 -18.91 -27.37
N CYS A 753 -40.32 -17.66 -27.03
CA CYS A 753 -40.14 -17.25 -25.65
C CYS A 753 -41.50 -17.13 -24.94
N LYS A 754 -41.73 -17.95 -23.91
CA LYS A 754 -42.97 -17.94 -23.11
C LYS A 754 -42.72 -17.31 -21.73
N PRO A 755 -43.23 -16.10 -21.44
CA PRO A 755 -43.11 -15.52 -20.11
C PRO A 755 -44.02 -16.26 -19.10
N PRO A 756 -43.53 -16.58 -17.89
CA PRO A 756 -44.35 -17.20 -16.85
C PRO A 756 -45.16 -16.17 -16.05
N VAL A 757 -46.48 -16.41 -15.96
CA VAL A 757 -47.47 -15.77 -15.07
C VAL A 757 -47.66 -14.25 -15.22
N LYS A 758 -48.92 -13.81 -15.29
CA LYS A 758 -49.28 -12.39 -15.36
C LYS A 758 -49.07 -11.73 -13.99
N ARG A 759 -48.03 -10.89 -13.86
CA ARG A 759 -47.80 -10.05 -12.67
C ARG A 759 -48.89 -9.00 -12.52
N CYS A 760 -49.10 -8.52 -11.29
CA CYS A 760 -50.12 -7.55 -10.92
C CYS A 760 -49.57 -6.52 -9.93
N LYS A 761 -50.28 -5.40 -9.77
CA LYS A 761 -50.09 -4.43 -8.68
C LYS A 761 -51.33 -4.34 -7.80
N THR A 762 -52.49 -4.70 -8.33
CA THR A 762 -53.82 -4.65 -7.70
C THR A 762 -54.68 -5.83 -8.18
N ASN A 763 -55.76 -6.13 -7.45
CA ASN A 763 -56.72 -7.17 -7.85
C ASN A 763 -57.41 -6.88 -9.20
N SER A 764 -57.49 -5.62 -9.62
CA SER A 764 -58.04 -5.22 -10.93
C SER A 764 -57.16 -5.56 -12.14
N ASP A 765 -55.88 -5.88 -11.93
CA ASP A 765 -54.98 -6.32 -13.01
C ASP A 765 -55.21 -7.79 -13.39
N CYS A 766 -55.93 -8.53 -12.53
CA CYS A 766 -56.13 -9.96 -12.56
C CYS A 766 -57.48 -10.38 -13.17
N PRO A 767 -57.56 -11.55 -13.83
CA PRO A 767 -58.83 -12.12 -14.30
C PRO A 767 -59.86 -12.30 -13.18
N SER A 768 -61.14 -12.05 -13.47
CA SER A 768 -62.24 -12.18 -12.51
C SER A 768 -62.26 -13.56 -11.84
N GLY A 769 -62.05 -13.59 -10.52
CA GLY A 769 -61.95 -14.81 -9.72
C GLY A 769 -60.55 -15.13 -9.19
N THR A 770 -59.51 -14.42 -9.66
CA THR A 770 -58.14 -14.48 -9.11
C THR A 770 -57.80 -13.21 -8.33
N LEU A 771 -56.86 -13.29 -7.38
CA LEU A 771 -56.42 -12.17 -6.55
C LEU A 771 -54.93 -11.89 -6.73
N CYS A 772 -54.54 -10.64 -6.54
CA CYS A 772 -53.14 -10.23 -6.57
C CYS A 772 -52.48 -10.52 -5.22
N GLY A 773 -51.48 -11.40 -5.21
CA GLY A 773 -50.84 -11.83 -3.96
C GLY A 773 -49.41 -12.35 -4.13
N CYS A 774 -48.77 -12.66 -3.01
CA CYS A 774 -47.38 -13.08 -2.95
C CYS A 774 -47.17 -14.52 -3.41
N GLY A 775 -46.57 -14.70 -4.58
CA GLY A 775 -45.98 -15.96 -5.01
C GLY A 775 -44.52 -16.08 -4.57
N SER A 776 -44.08 -17.32 -4.32
CA SER A 776 -42.65 -17.67 -4.21
C SER A 776 -41.98 -17.63 -5.59
N ASN A 777 -40.67 -17.32 -5.63
CA ASN A 777 -39.91 -17.29 -6.88
C ASN A 777 -39.64 -18.74 -7.37
N PRO A 778 -40.14 -19.17 -8.54
CA PRO A 778 -39.91 -20.54 -9.03
C PRO A 778 -38.47 -20.80 -9.52
N TYR A 779 -37.60 -19.80 -9.53
CA TYR A 779 -36.20 -19.91 -9.99
C TYR A 779 -35.14 -19.58 -8.91
N ASP A 780 -35.55 -19.17 -7.71
CA ASP A 780 -34.66 -19.05 -6.54
C ASP A 780 -35.45 -19.40 -5.26
N PRO A 781 -35.22 -20.58 -4.66
CA PRO A 781 -35.91 -21.01 -3.45
C PRO A 781 -35.44 -20.28 -2.17
N ASN A 782 -34.35 -19.51 -2.22
CA ASN A 782 -33.81 -18.78 -1.08
C ASN A 782 -34.24 -17.29 -1.08
N PHE A 783 -34.91 -16.81 -2.14
CA PHE A 783 -35.34 -15.42 -2.25
C PHE A 783 -36.52 -15.12 -1.32
N SER A 784 -36.26 -14.36 -0.25
CA SER A 784 -37.24 -14.01 0.79
C SER A 784 -38.23 -12.89 0.39
N GLY A 785 -38.09 -12.31 -0.80
CA GLY A 785 -38.98 -11.25 -1.30
C GLY A 785 -40.26 -11.77 -1.98
N CYS A 786 -41.39 -11.13 -1.67
CA CYS A 786 -42.68 -11.41 -2.30
C CYS A 786 -42.75 -10.89 -3.75
N PHE A 787 -43.17 -11.74 -4.69
CA PHE A 787 -43.59 -11.30 -6.03
C PHE A 787 -45.12 -11.24 -6.13
N LEU A 788 -45.67 -10.06 -6.45
CA LEU A 788 -47.10 -9.88 -6.70
C LEU A 788 -47.50 -10.44 -8.08
N GLN A 789 -48.30 -11.50 -8.05
CA GLN A 789 -48.87 -12.15 -9.22
C GLN A 789 -50.33 -12.52 -9.00
N CYS A 790 -51.07 -12.71 -10.10
CA CYS A 790 -52.45 -13.20 -10.02
C CYS A 790 -52.46 -14.69 -9.64
N MET A 791 -53.16 -15.02 -8.55
CA MET A 791 -53.35 -16.39 -8.03
C MET A 791 -54.84 -16.73 -7.93
#